data_AF-A0A3B5M053-F1
#
_entry.id   AF-A0A3B5M053-F1
#
_cell.length_a   1.000
_cell.length_b   1.000
_cell.length_c   1.000
_cell.angle_alpha   90.00
_cell.angle_beta   90.00
_cell.angle_gamma   90.00
#
_symmetry.space_group_name_H-M   'P 1'
#
loop_
_entity.id
_entity.type
_entity.pdbx_description
1 polymer ?
#
loop_
_entity_poly.entity_id
_entity_poly.type
_entity_poly.pdbx_seq_one_letter_code
_entity_poly.pdbx_strand_id
1 'polypeptide(L)'
;MSQTNTSLLDEVVQWSQETCRQEIKSVLPKLTISSRILKIITEMFLPHIGLSELEEECFSKILPKAVAMFDNMMKEIMNQVGELSSQNTELCTFLRNILQAMVQLIDALSICVRHVASFEEGLCLDAIRSLPTCILKVLRETFQHCKDSEIVYCGRLSLVADLLQGLFKEAYSLQKSLLEVLDRISLDSSASDEEVSDIVTVIHSLLDICSIISNLDIALHANTWKFLIKQSLKYQSLVEEQLHHGDIVNSLSDNLLASLQSCVETAEQIKLAGLQETVQSPEYKLFQKTAKMCRFFANTLVHYIKEFKYFLTKKSSCFHQLYLQIFSLCAPSLPTALAGELSASALVPMDAFLLQLLPLRPFAEVVLQPDVWLSSEHELPHFLMLVNILGQLLSQPEEVMELWYSGSQFPEDTPRLPLYQAIFISFRQCYTERKVPVRLPGVMLKGQAQVEVTLHQHICVQLCASVAVLPPVFFPVLERCLMDAVLQADTPTALLAVDVWCFTARLVKACNSECYQLLHLGLLLRRMVFLMTPSHQVRLELVAEFSPSKVENLPVWHHVLVRALSQDVRLRVETEIIALMQRTLMEWEDGGYKLGQVDKLQTHLVLQDTLKLLLSATTVIVKNIKPETISQGLLCLEAVVSQKCPDYLLLAALGFLSSLGKIFFPEDCQGQILPRLSGVFGALLADKSWLLHQHALEAFSYFAGNTNHEEVISQSLCVDETKTKVINYLSKVVVDIPSPKRARQETNAEEEYDRHIQTAQNSLKALHALVESKANTTAPPPTWLKAKLQQLMTLIREITSEQVKHLY
;
A
#
# COMPACT_ATOMS: atom_id res chain seq x y z
N MET A 1 -19.17 36.18 -54.80
CA MET A 1 -20.18 35.21 -55.25
C MET A 1 -20.50 35.49 -56.72
N SER A 2 -20.48 34.51 -57.60
CA SER A 2 -20.93 34.66 -58.99
C SER A 2 -22.46 34.70 -59.05
N GLN A 3 -23.03 35.50 -59.96
CA GLN A 3 -24.48 35.66 -60.14
C GLN A 3 -25.27 34.35 -60.34
N THR A 4 -24.60 33.29 -60.79
CA THR A 4 -25.15 31.94 -61.01
C THR A 4 -25.47 31.16 -59.73
N ASN A 5 -24.78 31.42 -58.61
CA ASN A 5 -25.08 30.72 -57.34
C ASN A 5 -26.35 31.28 -56.67
N THR A 6 -26.64 32.57 -56.86
CA THR A 6 -27.85 33.20 -56.32
C THR A 6 -29.13 32.71 -56.98
N SER A 7 -29.15 32.49 -58.30
CA SER A 7 -30.35 32.00 -59.01
C SER A 7 -30.70 30.55 -58.63
N LEU A 8 -29.68 29.69 -58.48
CA LEU A 8 -29.87 28.31 -58.01
C LEU A 8 -30.39 28.25 -56.58
N LEU A 9 -29.99 29.18 -55.70
CA LEU A 9 -30.42 29.20 -54.31
C LEU A 9 -31.88 29.61 -54.14
N ASP A 10 -32.32 30.64 -54.88
CA ASP A 10 -33.72 31.06 -54.86
C ASP A 10 -34.66 29.98 -55.44
N GLU A 11 -34.15 29.18 -56.37
CA GLU A 11 -34.86 28.04 -56.97
C GLU A 11 -34.97 26.86 -55.98
N VAL A 12 -33.87 26.49 -55.30
CA VAL A 12 -33.83 25.40 -54.31
C VAL A 12 -34.77 25.64 -53.13
N VAL A 13 -34.90 26.88 -52.66
CA VAL A 13 -35.81 27.22 -51.55
C VAL A 13 -37.29 26.98 -51.92
N GLN A 14 -37.63 26.94 -53.21
CA GLN A 14 -38.99 26.67 -53.70
C GLN A 14 -39.23 25.20 -54.07
N TRP A 15 -38.25 24.31 -53.91
CA TRP A 15 -38.38 22.90 -54.27
C TRP A 15 -39.28 22.13 -53.31
N SER A 16 -40.01 21.15 -53.85
CA SER A 16 -40.76 20.18 -53.05
C SER A 16 -39.81 19.13 -52.45
N GLN A 17 -40.25 18.42 -51.41
CA GLN A 17 -39.46 17.36 -50.76
C GLN A 17 -38.99 16.27 -51.74
N GLU A 18 -39.80 15.94 -52.75
CA GLU A 18 -39.43 14.96 -53.78
C GLU A 18 -38.36 15.47 -54.74
N THR A 19 -38.43 16.74 -55.14
CA THR A 19 -37.40 17.36 -55.98
C THR A 19 -36.06 17.48 -55.24
N CYS A 20 -36.10 17.85 -53.95
CA CYS A 20 -34.91 17.88 -53.10
C CYS A 20 -34.24 16.50 -53.00
N ARG A 21 -35.02 15.43 -52.84
CA ARG A 21 -34.50 14.06 -52.75
C ARG A 21 -33.84 13.59 -54.05
N GLN A 22 -34.37 13.99 -55.22
CA GLN A 22 -33.83 13.58 -56.52
C GLN A 22 -32.55 14.34 -56.90
N GLU A 23 -32.49 15.64 -56.61
CA GLU A 23 -31.40 16.51 -57.06
C GLU A 23 -30.22 16.62 -56.06
N ILE A 24 -30.30 15.98 -54.88
CA ILE A 24 -29.26 16.00 -53.84
C ILE A 24 -27.86 15.74 -54.39
N LYS A 25 -27.68 14.66 -55.17
CA LYS A 25 -26.35 14.24 -55.64
C LYS A 25 -25.78 15.20 -56.71
N SER A 26 -26.65 15.92 -57.42
CA SER A 26 -26.27 16.81 -58.52
C SER A 26 -25.94 18.23 -58.03
N VAL A 27 -26.59 18.67 -56.94
CA VAL A 27 -26.57 20.05 -56.44
C VAL A 27 -25.60 20.24 -55.28
N LEU A 28 -25.58 19.30 -54.32
CA LEU A 28 -24.80 19.44 -53.09
C LEU A 28 -23.29 19.72 -53.31
N PRO A 29 -22.61 19.07 -54.28
CA PRO A 29 -21.19 19.36 -54.55
C PRO A 29 -20.94 20.75 -55.16
N LYS A 30 -21.94 21.31 -55.86
CA LYS A 30 -21.83 22.58 -56.60
C LYS A 30 -22.07 23.81 -55.72
N LEU A 31 -22.67 23.63 -54.55
CA LEU A 31 -22.94 24.69 -53.59
C LEU A 31 -21.63 25.12 -52.89
N THR A 32 -21.12 26.31 -53.21
CA THR A 32 -20.09 26.97 -52.40
C THR A 32 -20.70 27.42 -51.09
N ILE A 33 -20.24 26.89 -49.96
CA ILE A 33 -20.87 27.12 -48.66
C ILE A 33 -20.73 28.59 -48.22
N SER A 34 -21.87 29.17 -47.85
CA SER A 34 -22.01 30.39 -47.05
C SER A 34 -23.01 30.10 -45.93
N SER A 35 -23.14 30.98 -44.93
CA SER A 35 -24.05 30.76 -43.79
C SER A 35 -25.50 30.49 -44.23
N ARG A 36 -25.96 31.22 -45.25
CA ARG A 36 -27.28 31.04 -45.87
C ARG A 36 -27.44 29.68 -46.56
N ILE A 37 -26.38 29.20 -47.20
CA ILE A 37 -26.38 27.97 -47.98
C ILE A 37 -26.29 26.75 -47.06
N LEU A 38 -25.50 26.85 -45.98
CA LEU A 38 -25.45 25.82 -44.95
C LEU A 38 -26.84 25.60 -44.33
N LYS A 39 -27.55 26.70 -44.05
CA LYS A 39 -28.93 26.64 -43.53
C LYS A 39 -29.89 25.93 -44.49
N ILE A 40 -29.84 26.26 -45.78
CA ILE A 40 -30.65 25.60 -46.82
C ILE A 40 -30.31 24.11 -46.89
N ILE A 41 -29.02 23.75 -46.81
CA ILE A 41 -28.59 22.35 -46.81
C ILE A 41 -29.14 21.59 -45.60
N THR A 42 -29.05 22.18 -44.40
CA THR A 42 -29.53 21.56 -43.16
C THR A 42 -31.05 21.46 -43.07
N GLU A 43 -31.79 22.39 -43.69
CA GLU A 43 -33.27 22.42 -43.62
C GLU A 43 -33.94 21.63 -44.75
N MET A 44 -33.39 21.69 -45.97
CA MET A 44 -34.04 21.13 -47.17
C MET A 44 -33.48 19.79 -47.62
N PHE A 45 -32.18 19.54 -47.43
CA PHE A 45 -31.53 18.34 -47.98
C PHE A 45 -31.23 17.29 -46.91
N LEU A 46 -30.72 17.72 -45.76
CA LEU A 46 -30.32 16.82 -44.66
C LEU A 46 -31.45 15.86 -44.21
N PRO A 47 -32.73 16.26 -44.07
CA PRO A 47 -33.81 15.36 -43.64
C PRO A 47 -34.06 14.17 -44.59
N HIS A 48 -33.55 14.23 -45.83
CA HIS A 48 -33.76 13.22 -46.86
C HIS A 48 -32.58 12.25 -47.00
N ILE A 49 -31.51 12.41 -46.22
CA ILE A 49 -30.30 11.57 -46.27
C ILE A 49 -30.35 10.57 -45.11
N GLY A 50 -30.24 9.28 -45.44
CA GLY A 50 -30.18 8.19 -44.46
C GLY A 50 -28.79 8.05 -43.82
N LEU A 51 -28.71 7.37 -42.67
CA LEU A 51 -27.49 7.26 -41.86
C LEU A 51 -26.29 6.70 -42.65
N SER A 52 -26.49 5.67 -43.48
CA SER A 52 -25.42 5.02 -44.25
C SER A 52 -24.82 5.90 -45.36
N GLU A 53 -25.57 6.89 -45.86
CA GLU A 53 -25.10 7.79 -46.92
C GLU A 53 -24.63 9.14 -46.35
N LEU A 54 -24.81 9.36 -45.05
CA LEU A 54 -24.66 10.67 -44.41
C LEU A 54 -23.22 11.18 -44.46
N GLU A 55 -22.25 10.32 -44.14
CA GLU A 55 -20.83 10.68 -44.15
C GLU A 55 -20.33 10.97 -45.57
N GLU A 56 -20.55 10.04 -46.51
CA GLU A 56 -20.04 10.13 -47.88
C GLU A 56 -20.73 11.23 -48.71
N GLU A 57 -22.05 11.36 -48.58
CA GLU A 57 -22.81 12.29 -49.42
C GLU A 57 -22.84 13.69 -48.82
N CYS A 58 -22.81 13.86 -47.49
CA CYS A 58 -23.02 15.15 -46.85
C CYS A 58 -21.84 15.60 -45.97
N PHE A 59 -21.56 14.91 -44.87
CA PHE A 59 -20.71 15.43 -43.80
C PHE A 59 -19.25 15.63 -44.22
N SER A 60 -18.63 14.66 -44.89
CA SER A 60 -17.25 14.75 -45.37
C SER A 60 -17.03 15.91 -46.36
N LYS A 61 -18.07 16.33 -47.09
CA LYS A 61 -18.01 17.40 -48.10
C LYS A 61 -18.35 18.79 -47.54
N ILE A 62 -19.23 18.84 -46.54
CA ILE A 62 -19.83 20.08 -46.04
C ILE A 62 -19.17 20.57 -44.76
N LEU A 63 -18.91 19.68 -43.81
CA LEU A 63 -18.41 20.07 -42.48
C LEU A 63 -17.00 20.70 -42.52
N PRO A 64 -16.02 20.20 -43.30
CA PRO A 64 -14.71 20.86 -43.40
C PRO A 64 -14.80 22.28 -43.95
N LYS A 65 -15.75 22.54 -44.86
CA LYS A 65 -16.01 23.87 -45.40
C LYS A 65 -16.69 24.79 -44.38
N ALA A 66 -17.58 24.24 -43.53
CA ALA A 66 -18.18 24.98 -42.42
C ALA A 66 -17.11 25.41 -41.39
N VAL A 67 -16.17 24.52 -41.06
CA VAL A 67 -14.99 24.85 -40.24
C VAL A 67 -14.18 25.97 -40.88
N ALA A 68 -13.80 25.84 -42.15
CA ALA A 68 -13.03 26.89 -42.83
C ALA A 68 -13.75 28.25 -42.86
N MET A 69 -15.10 28.23 -42.97
CA MET A 69 -15.91 29.44 -42.85
C MET A 69 -15.84 30.04 -41.43
N PHE A 70 -15.90 29.21 -40.39
CA PHE A 70 -15.75 29.64 -39.00
C PHE A 70 -14.37 30.25 -38.74
N ASP A 71 -13.29 29.58 -39.16
CA ASP A 71 -11.90 30.04 -39.00
C ASP A 71 -11.70 31.41 -39.67
N ASN A 72 -12.28 31.62 -40.87
CA ASN A 72 -12.22 32.91 -41.57
C ASN A 72 -12.96 34.03 -40.81
N MET A 73 -14.13 33.72 -40.24
CA MET A 73 -14.86 34.67 -39.39
C MET A 73 -14.08 35.03 -38.12
N MET A 74 -13.48 34.04 -37.46
CA MET A 74 -12.59 34.26 -36.31
C MET A 74 -11.40 35.15 -36.67
N LYS A 75 -10.75 34.87 -37.79
CA LYS A 75 -9.61 35.66 -38.28
C LYS A 75 -10.01 37.12 -38.55
N GLU A 76 -11.17 37.34 -39.14
CA GLU A 76 -11.67 38.70 -39.42
C GLU A 76 -11.96 39.47 -38.12
N ILE A 77 -12.55 38.80 -37.11
CA ILE A 77 -12.72 39.39 -35.77
C ILE A 77 -11.36 39.81 -35.21
N MET A 78 -10.38 38.91 -35.18
CA MET A 78 -9.07 39.19 -34.60
C MET A 78 -8.32 40.32 -35.29
N ASN A 79 -8.49 40.49 -36.62
CA ASN A 79 -7.85 41.57 -37.37
C ASN A 79 -8.48 42.95 -37.10
N GLN A 80 -9.80 43.01 -36.90
CA GLN A 80 -10.55 44.27 -36.88
C GLN A 80 -10.88 44.77 -35.46
N VAL A 81 -10.83 43.89 -34.45
CA VAL A 81 -11.23 44.23 -33.07
C VAL A 81 -10.37 45.33 -32.43
N GLY A 82 -9.08 45.45 -32.81
CA GLY A 82 -8.19 46.48 -32.26
C GLY A 82 -8.70 47.91 -32.46
N GLU A 83 -9.38 48.15 -33.59
CA GLU A 83 -9.91 49.45 -34.02
C GLU A 83 -11.33 49.74 -33.50
N LEU A 84 -11.93 48.82 -32.75
CA LEU A 84 -13.29 48.96 -32.23
C LEU A 84 -13.42 50.21 -31.36
N SER A 85 -14.37 51.09 -31.61
CA SER A 85 -14.64 52.23 -30.71
C SER A 85 -16.13 52.57 -30.71
N SER A 86 -16.60 53.27 -29.67
CA SER A 86 -17.98 53.76 -29.61
C SER A 86 -18.33 54.76 -30.71
N GLN A 87 -17.31 55.33 -31.38
CA GLN A 87 -17.46 56.29 -32.47
C GLN A 87 -17.48 55.61 -33.85
N ASN A 88 -16.90 54.41 -33.99
CA ASN A 88 -16.84 53.68 -35.25
C ASN A 88 -18.03 52.70 -35.36
N THR A 89 -19.21 53.25 -35.64
CA THR A 89 -20.46 52.48 -35.74
C THR A 89 -20.43 51.46 -36.87
N GLU A 90 -19.80 51.76 -38.00
CA GLU A 90 -19.69 50.84 -39.13
C GLU A 90 -18.92 49.56 -38.75
N LEU A 91 -17.74 49.71 -38.14
CA LEU A 91 -16.95 48.56 -37.69
C LEU A 91 -17.65 47.77 -36.57
N CYS A 92 -18.36 48.48 -35.68
CA CYS A 92 -19.22 47.83 -34.68
C CYS A 92 -20.32 46.98 -35.34
N THR A 93 -21.03 47.52 -36.35
CA THR A 93 -22.05 46.75 -37.07
C THR A 93 -21.44 45.57 -37.83
N PHE A 94 -20.25 45.74 -38.40
CA PHE A 94 -19.54 44.67 -39.10
C PHE A 94 -19.19 43.50 -38.17
N LEU A 95 -18.57 43.78 -37.03
CA LEU A 95 -18.25 42.74 -36.02
C LEU A 95 -19.51 42.06 -35.48
N ARG A 96 -20.58 42.83 -35.21
CA ARG A 96 -21.87 42.27 -34.78
C ARG A 96 -22.46 41.33 -35.85
N ASN A 97 -22.34 41.68 -37.13
CA ASN A 97 -22.77 40.81 -38.23
C ASN A 97 -21.95 39.52 -38.31
N ILE A 98 -20.64 39.56 -38.07
CA ILE A 98 -19.79 38.35 -38.04
C ILE A 98 -20.19 37.45 -36.88
N LEU A 99 -20.32 38.00 -35.66
CA LEU A 99 -20.76 37.23 -34.49
C LEU A 99 -22.13 36.60 -34.70
N GLN A 100 -23.07 37.34 -35.31
CA GLN A 100 -24.38 36.80 -35.65
C GLN A 100 -24.29 35.66 -36.69
N ALA A 101 -23.39 35.77 -37.66
CA ALA A 101 -23.15 34.70 -38.64
C ALA A 101 -22.52 33.45 -38.00
N MET A 102 -21.66 33.62 -36.98
CA MET A 102 -21.14 32.50 -36.19
C MET A 102 -22.24 31.78 -35.41
N VAL A 103 -23.15 32.53 -34.76
CA VAL A 103 -24.33 31.96 -34.08
C VAL A 103 -25.16 31.13 -35.05
N GLN A 104 -25.42 31.65 -36.25
CA GLN A 104 -26.17 30.92 -37.30
C GLN A 104 -25.45 29.65 -37.78
N LEU A 105 -24.11 29.68 -37.84
CA LEU A 105 -23.32 28.50 -38.20
C LEU A 105 -23.45 27.40 -37.12
N ILE A 106 -23.34 27.78 -35.85
CA ILE A 106 -23.48 26.86 -34.71
C ILE A 106 -24.90 26.27 -34.64
N ASP A 107 -25.93 27.07 -34.93
CA ASP A 107 -27.32 26.58 -35.04
C ASP A 107 -27.47 25.55 -36.18
N ALA A 108 -26.88 25.83 -37.36
CA ALA A 108 -26.87 24.88 -38.46
C ALA A 108 -26.16 23.55 -38.10
N LEU A 109 -25.02 23.62 -37.41
CA LEU A 109 -24.34 22.42 -36.87
C LEU A 109 -25.22 21.69 -35.85
N SER A 110 -26.00 22.41 -35.05
CA SER A 110 -26.95 21.81 -34.11
C SER A 110 -28.08 21.06 -34.82
N ILE A 111 -28.52 21.53 -36.00
CA ILE A 111 -29.45 20.78 -36.86
C ILE A 111 -28.81 19.46 -37.32
N CYS A 112 -27.53 19.48 -37.73
CA CYS A 112 -26.81 18.26 -38.11
C CYS A 112 -26.79 17.21 -36.99
N VAL A 113 -26.47 17.63 -35.76
CA VAL A 113 -26.47 16.74 -34.59
C VAL A 113 -27.88 16.21 -34.28
N ARG A 114 -28.90 17.06 -34.34
CA ARG A 114 -30.30 16.65 -34.10
C ARG A 114 -30.79 15.64 -35.13
N HIS A 115 -30.38 15.78 -36.39
CA HIS A 115 -30.69 14.79 -37.43
C HIS A 115 -30.07 13.44 -37.10
N VAL A 116 -28.78 13.40 -36.75
CA VAL A 116 -28.13 12.16 -36.31
C VAL A 116 -28.80 11.56 -35.07
N ALA A 117 -29.16 12.40 -34.10
CA ALA A 117 -29.84 11.98 -32.88
C ALA A 117 -31.26 11.42 -33.12
N SER A 118 -31.86 11.68 -34.29
CA SER A 118 -33.21 11.22 -34.64
C SER A 118 -33.25 9.77 -35.12
N PHE A 119 -32.11 9.19 -35.50
CA PHE A 119 -32.04 7.78 -35.85
C PHE A 119 -32.12 6.92 -34.58
N GLU A 120 -33.00 5.90 -34.61
CA GLU A 120 -33.18 4.93 -33.51
C GLU A 120 -32.16 3.77 -33.56
N GLU A 121 -31.49 3.58 -34.70
CA GLU A 121 -30.49 2.53 -34.90
C GLU A 121 -29.20 2.78 -34.11
N GLY A 122 -28.45 1.70 -33.81
CA GLY A 122 -27.14 1.81 -33.18
C GLY A 122 -26.18 2.62 -34.04
N LEU A 123 -25.63 3.70 -33.48
CA LEU A 123 -24.74 4.60 -34.22
C LEU A 123 -23.33 3.99 -34.31
N CYS A 124 -22.83 3.85 -35.54
CA CYS A 124 -21.43 3.56 -35.83
C CYS A 124 -20.67 4.86 -36.07
N LEU A 125 -19.42 4.94 -35.61
CA LEU A 125 -18.61 6.15 -35.71
C LEU A 125 -18.23 6.46 -37.17
N ASP A 126 -18.02 5.44 -38.01
CA ASP A 126 -17.71 5.59 -39.44
C ASP A 126 -18.79 6.36 -40.20
N ALA A 127 -20.07 6.16 -39.83
CA ALA A 127 -21.20 6.81 -40.48
C ALA A 127 -21.31 8.32 -40.18
N ILE A 128 -20.54 8.82 -39.22
CA ILE A 128 -20.56 10.23 -38.78
C ILE A 128 -19.16 10.78 -38.49
N ARG A 129 -18.09 10.19 -39.04
CA ARG A 129 -16.69 10.44 -38.66
C ARG A 129 -16.30 11.92 -38.69
N SER A 130 -16.75 12.68 -39.69
CA SER A 130 -16.44 14.11 -39.81
C SER A 130 -17.17 14.99 -38.78
N LEU A 131 -18.29 14.50 -38.22
CA LEU A 131 -19.18 15.30 -37.38
C LEU A 131 -18.58 15.67 -36.01
N PRO A 132 -18.12 14.71 -35.18
CA PRO A 132 -17.47 15.03 -33.90
C PRO A 132 -16.26 15.93 -34.09
N THR A 133 -15.38 15.62 -35.04
CA THR A 133 -14.14 16.37 -35.30
C THR A 133 -14.43 17.82 -35.68
N CYS A 134 -15.40 18.05 -36.57
CA CYS A 134 -15.84 19.39 -36.96
C CYS A 134 -16.38 20.18 -35.76
N ILE A 135 -17.33 19.59 -35.04
CA ILE A 135 -18.03 20.29 -33.96
C ILE A 135 -17.08 20.58 -32.81
N LEU A 136 -16.25 19.61 -32.39
CA LEU A 136 -15.30 19.80 -31.30
C LEU A 136 -14.30 20.93 -31.62
N LYS A 137 -13.85 21.04 -32.87
CA LYS A 137 -13.02 22.19 -33.29
C LYS A 137 -13.76 23.52 -33.16
N VAL A 138 -14.98 23.63 -33.72
CA VAL A 138 -15.77 24.88 -33.63
C VAL A 138 -16.06 25.25 -32.17
N LEU A 139 -16.42 24.27 -31.33
CA LEU A 139 -16.65 24.47 -29.90
C LEU A 139 -15.40 24.96 -29.18
N ARG A 140 -14.25 24.32 -29.43
CA ARG A 140 -12.95 24.71 -28.86
C ARG A 140 -12.64 26.17 -29.13
N GLU A 141 -12.73 26.58 -30.40
CA GLU A 141 -12.44 27.97 -30.80
C GLU A 141 -13.48 28.96 -30.27
N THR A 142 -14.76 28.57 -30.24
CA THR A 142 -15.83 29.40 -29.69
C THR A 142 -15.63 29.65 -28.20
N PHE A 143 -15.37 28.59 -27.41
CA PHE A 143 -15.12 28.74 -25.98
C PHE A 143 -13.83 29.51 -25.69
N GLN A 144 -12.78 29.33 -26.49
CA GLN A 144 -11.55 30.12 -26.36
C GLN A 144 -11.83 31.60 -26.57
N HIS A 145 -12.57 31.95 -27.63
CA HIS A 145 -12.95 33.33 -27.91
C HIS A 145 -13.80 33.93 -26.79
N CYS A 146 -14.75 33.16 -26.23
CA CYS A 146 -15.54 33.60 -25.08
C CYS A 146 -14.66 33.83 -23.84
N LYS A 147 -13.68 32.95 -23.58
CA LYS A 147 -12.74 33.09 -22.45
C LYS A 147 -11.86 34.32 -22.58
N ASP A 148 -11.32 34.55 -23.77
CA ASP A 148 -10.40 35.65 -24.03
C ASP A 148 -11.13 36.98 -24.32
N SER A 149 -12.47 36.98 -24.31
CA SER A 149 -13.28 38.12 -24.75
C SER A 149 -12.98 39.42 -24.00
N GLU A 150 -12.68 39.37 -22.70
CA GLU A 150 -12.29 40.56 -21.94
C GLU A 150 -10.99 41.19 -22.47
N ILE A 151 -10.02 40.34 -22.83
CA ILE A 151 -8.72 40.74 -23.39
C ILE A 151 -8.89 41.20 -24.83
N VAL A 152 -9.61 40.44 -25.65
CA VAL A 152 -9.82 40.70 -27.08
C VAL A 152 -10.51 42.05 -27.27
N TYR A 153 -11.63 42.30 -26.56
CA TYR A 153 -12.42 43.51 -26.76
C TYR A 153 -11.96 44.71 -25.91
N CYS A 154 -10.97 44.56 -24.99
CA CYS A 154 -10.29 45.64 -24.26
C CYS A 154 -11.21 46.76 -23.74
N GLY A 155 -12.05 46.47 -22.72
CA GLY A 155 -12.97 47.44 -22.12
C GLY A 155 -14.17 47.86 -23.00
N ARG A 156 -14.26 47.36 -24.24
CA ARG A 156 -15.34 47.61 -25.20
C ARG A 156 -16.26 46.40 -25.40
N LEU A 157 -16.15 45.42 -24.51
CA LEU A 157 -16.94 44.18 -24.50
C LEU A 157 -18.45 44.45 -24.52
N SER A 158 -18.90 45.52 -23.85
CA SER A 158 -20.32 45.90 -23.78
C SER A 158 -20.98 46.15 -25.14
N LEU A 159 -20.21 46.43 -26.20
CA LEU A 159 -20.71 46.63 -27.56
C LEU A 159 -21.15 45.33 -28.25
N VAL A 160 -20.69 44.18 -27.76
CA VAL A 160 -20.92 42.85 -28.38
C VAL A 160 -21.28 41.75 -27.37
N ALA A 161 -21.37 42.08 -26.08
CA ALA A 161 -21.57 41.13 -24.98
C ALA A 161 -22.85 40.29 -25.15
N ASP A 162 -23.93 40.88 -25.66
CA ASP A 162 -25.19 40.19 -25.94
C ASP A 162 -25.03 39.07 -26.98
N LEU A 163 -24.26 39.33 -28.04
CA LEU A 163 -23.97 38.35 -29.09
C LEU A 163 -22.99 37.27 -28.62
N LEU A 164 -21.99 37.64 -27.82
CA LEU A 164 -21.05 36.67 -27.22
C LEU A 164 -21.76 35.72 -26.25
N GLN A 165 -22.70 36.25 -25.45
CA GLN A 165 -23.53 35.43 -24.57
C GLN A 165 -24.45 34.50 -25.37
N GLY A 166 -25.03 34.98 -26.47
CA GLY A 166 -25.79 34.16 -27.41
C GLY A 166 -24.93 33.05 -28.02
N LEU A 167 -23.73 33.39 -28.49
CA LEU A 167 -22.77 32.46 -29.06
C LEU A 167 -22.37 31.36 -28.06
N PHE A 168 -22.05 31.74 -26.81
CA PHE A 168 -21.75 30.79 -25.76
C PHE A 168 -22.92 29.84 -25.47
N LYS A 169 -24.15 30.36 -25.41
CA LYS A 169 -25.35 29.55 -25.14
C LYS A 169 -25.62 28.52 -26.24
N GLU A 170 -25.49 28.93 -27.51
CA GLU A 170 -25.66 28.00 -28.64
C GLU A 170 -24.53 26.96 -28.68
N ALA A 171 -23.28 27.36 -28.41
CA ALA A 171 -22.16 26.43 -28.31
C ALA A 171 -22.36 25.40 -27.16
N TYR A 172 -22.83 25.85 -26.00
CA TYR A 172 -23.16 24.96 -24.88
C TYR A 172 -24.27 23.95 -25.23
N SER A 173 -25.32 24.41 -25.93
CA SER A 173 -26.40 23.56 -26.41
C SER A 173 -25.94 22.53 -27.45
N LEU A 174 -25.10 22.97 -28.41
CA LEU A 174 -24.50 22.12 -29.42
C LEU A 174 -23.62 21.04 -28.78
N GLN A 175 -22.75 21.42 -27.84
CA GLN A 175 -21.91 20.47 -27.13
C GLN A 175 -22.75 19.42 -26.41
N LYS A 176 -23.75 19.84 -25.63
CA LYS A 176 -24.63 18.91 -24.93
C LYS A 176 -25.27 17.91 -25.89
N SER A 177 -25.81 18.38 -27.01
CA SER A 177 -26.42 17.53 -28.03
C SER A 177 -25.40 16.55 -28.65
N LEU A 178 -24.17 17.01 -28.89
CA LEU A 178 -23.10 16.15 -29.40
C LEU A 178 -22.73 15.05 -28.39
N LEU A 179 -22.58 15.40 -27.11
CA LEU A 179 -22.27 14.41 -26.07
C LEU A 179 -23.36 13.35 -25.95
N GLU A 180 -24.64 13.73 -26.10
CA GLU A 180 -25.77 12.79 -26.12
C GLU A 180 -25.71 11.82 -27.32
N VAL A 181 -25.28 12.30 -28.50
CA VAL A 181 -25.07 11.45 -29.68
C VAL A 181 -23.89 10.51 -29.48
N LEU A 182 -22.74 11.03 -29.03
CA LEU A 182 -21.54 10.24 -28.76
C LEU A 182 -21.77 9.16 -27.71
N ASP A 183 -22.66 9.39 -26.73
CA ASP A 183 -22.98 8.41 -25.70
C ASP A 183 -23.68 7.15 -26.25
N ARG A 184 -24.41 7.30 -27.37
CA ARG A 184 -25.16 6.22 -28.04
C ARG A 184 -24.29 5.37 -28.97
N ILE A 185 -23.09 5.83 -29.31
CA ILE A 185 -22.16 5.04 -30.14
C ILE A 185 -21.78 3.77 -29.39
N SER A 186 -21.67 2.64 -30.07
CA SER A 186 -21.19 1.38 -29.50
C SER A 186 -20.02 0.86 -30.33
N LEU A 187 -18.87 0.65 -29.67
CA LEU A 187 -17.70 0.02 -30.23
C LEU A 187 -17.59 -1.38 -29.62
N ASP A 188 -17.59 -2.40 -30.47
CA ASP A 188 -17.41 -3.80 -30.07
C ASP A 188 -15.94 -4.20 -30.17
N SER A 189 -15.58 -5.40 -29.69
CA SER A 189 -14.20 -5.92 -29.76
C SER A 189 -13.70 -6.19 -31.19
N SER A 190 -14.56 -6.07 -32.20
CA SER A 190 -14.23 -6.12 -33.62
C SER A 190 -14.06 -4.74 -34.26
N ALA A 191 -14.09 -3.65 -33.48
CA ALA A 191 -13.87 -2.30 -33.99
C ALA A 191 -12.51 -2.20 -34.70
N SER A 192 -12.48 -1.42 -35.78
CA SER A 192 -11.26 -1.18 -36.53
C SER A 192 -10.29 -0.26 -35.77
N ASP A 193 -8.99 -0.36 -36.06
CA ASP A 193 -7.98 0.55 -35.50
C ASP A 193 -8.29 2.03 -35.79
N GLU A 194 -8.96 2.31 -36.91
CA GLU A 194 -9.38 3.66 -37.28
C GLU A 194 -10.50 4.18 -36.37
N GLU A 195 -11.53 3.38 -36.08
CA GLU A 195 -12.60 3.74 -35.15
C GLU A 195 -12.07 3.96 -33.72
N VAL A 196 -11.11 3.14 -33.30
CA VAL A 196 -10.42 3.32 -32.00
C VAL A 196 -9.62 4.63 -31.99
N SER A 197 -8.91 4.94 -33.07
CA SER A 197 -8.16 6.19 -33.19
C SER A 197 -9.07 7.42 -33.19
N ASP A 198 -10.24 7.33 -33.82
CA ASP A 198 -11.22 8.41 -33.84
C ASP A 198 -11.80 8.67 -32.45
N ILE A 199 -12.16 7.63 -31.68
CA ILE A 199 -12.68 7.84 -30.31
C ILE A 199 -11.60 8.39 -29.37
N VAL A 200 -10.33 7.97 -29.53
CA VAL A 200 -9.19 8.55 -28.80
C VAL A 200 -9.03 10.04 -29.14
N THR A 201 -9.17 10.39 -30.42
CA THR A 201 -9.13 11.79 -30.89
C THR A 201 -10.27 12.61 -30.29
N VAL A 202 -11.47 12.05 -30.18
CA VAL A 202 -12.61 12.69 -29.50
C VAL A 202 -12.32 12.92 -28.01
N ILE A 203 -11.79 11.92 -27.30
CA ILE A 203 -11.43 12.04 -25.88
C ILE A 203 -10.39 13.16 -25.66
N HIS A 204 -9.34 13.20 -26.48
CA HIS A 204 -8.31 14.24 -26.38
C HIS A 204 -8.81 15.63 -26.81
N SER A 205 -9.69 15.71 -27.80
CA SER A 205 -10.33 16.98 -28.17
C SER A 205 -11.22 17.53 -27.04
N LEU A 206 -11.91 16.65 -26.31
CA LEU A 206 -12.66 17.03 -25.12
C LEU A 206 -11.75 17.46 -23.97
N LEU A 207 -10.58 16.83 -23.83
CA LEU A 207 -9.55 17.23 -22.85
C LEU A 207 -9.05 18.66 -23.14
N ASP A 208 -8.77 18.97 -24.40
CA ASP A 208 -8.39 20.31 -24.83
C ASP A 208 -9.48 21.32 -24.50
N ILE A 209 -10.75 21.00 -24.78
CA ILE A 209 -11.89 21.84 -24.40
C ILE A 209 -11.95 22.04 -22.88
N CYS A 210 -11.74 20.99 -22.06
CA CYS A 210 -11.69 21.10 -20.60
C CYS A 210 -10.66 22.15 -20.13
N SER A 211 -9.47 22.18 -20.73
CA SER A 211 -8.45 23.18 -20.39
C SER A 211 -8.91 24.63 -20.66
N ILE A 212 -9.73 24.81 -21.71
CA ILE A 212 -10.25 26.12 -22.11
C ILE A 212 -11.41 26.54 -21.20
N ILE A 213 -12.40 25.67 -21.00
CA ILE A 213 -13.60 26.00 -20.20
C ILE A 213 -13.32 26.08 -18.68
N SER A 214 -12.11 25.73 -18.25
CA SER A 214 -11.68 25.97 -16.87
C SER A 214 -11.80 27.45 -16.51
N ASN A 215 -12.46 27.72 -15.38
CA ASN A 215 -12.89 29.04 -14.90
C ASN A 215 -13.91 29.82 -15.77
N LEU A 216 -14.43 29.22 -16.85
CA LEU A 216 -15.46 29.84 -17.69
C LEU A 216 -16.88 29.55 -17.17
N ASP A 217 -17.23 28.27 -17.04
CA ASP A 217 -18.50 27.82 -16.44
C ASP A 217 -18.31 26.49 -15.70
N ILE A 218 -18.72 26.45 -14.43
CA ILE A 218 -18.50 25.30 -13.54
C ILE A 218 -19.30 24.07 -14.01
N ALA A 219 -20.54 24.25 -14.45
CA ALA A 219 -21.41 23.14 -14.84
C ALA A 219 -20.95 22.52 -16.16
N LEU A 220 -20.59 23.35 -17.13
CA LEU A 220 -20.01 22.93 -18.40
C LEU A 220 -18.72 22.13 -18.18
N HIS A 221 -17.82 22.65 -17.34
CA HIS A 221 -16.55 22.01 -17.05
C HIS A 221 -16.73 20.64 -16.39
N ALA A 222 -17.57 20.56 -15.35
CA ALA A 222 -17.85 19.29 -14.66
C ALA A 222 -18.50 18.25 -15.58
N ASN A 223 -19.48 18.65 -16.41
CA ASN A 223 -20.17 17.75 -17.32
C ASN A 223 -19.25 17.21 -18.43
N THR A 224 -18.38 18.07 -18.97
CA THR A 224 -17.41 17.67 -20.00
C THR A 224 -16.41 16.67 -19.45
N TRP A 225 -15.86 16.92 -18.25
CA TRP A 225 -14.99 15.96 -17.56
C TRP A 225 -15.69 14.64 -17.26
N LYS A 226 -16.91 14.70 -16.72
CA LYS A 226 -17.70 13.51 -16.40
C LYS A 226 -17.91 12.65 -17.65
N PHE A 227 -18.17 13.28 -18.79
CA PHE A 227 -18.34 12.57 -20.06
C PHE A 227 -17.01 12.00 -20.58
N LEU A 228 -15.93 12.78 -20.56
CA LEU A 228 -14.59 12.35 -20.98
C LEU A 228 -14.16 11.07 -20.24
N ILE A 229 -14.29 11.08 -18.91
CA ILE A 229 -13.93 9.94 -18.07
C ILE A 229 -14.88 8.77 -18.31
N LYS A 230 -16.18 9.03 -18.48
CA LYS A 230 -17.15 7.99 -18.86
C LYS A 230 -16.76 7.29 -20.16
N GLN A 231 -16.39 8.03 -21.21
CA GLN A 231 -16.00 7.43 -22.50
C GLN A 231 -14.68 6.66 -22.38
N SER A 232 -13.71 7.19 -21.65
CA SER A 232 -12.43 6.51 -21.39
C SER A 232 -12.64 5.14 -20.73
N LEU A 233 -13.59 5.06 -19.79
CA LEU A 233 -13.93 3.81 -19.10
C LEU A 233 -14.83 2.90 -19.92
N LYS A 234 -15.79 3.46 -20.67
CA LYS A 234 -16.71 2.69 -21.53
C LYS A 234 -15.95 1.84 -22.55
N TYR A 235 -14.84 2.35 -23.07
CA TYR A 235 -14.00 1.67 -24.07
C TYR A 235 -12.63 1.26 -23.53
N GLN A 236 -12.49 1.12 -22.21
CA GLN A 236 -11.20 0.93 -21.52
C GLN A 236 -10.26 -0.04 -22.24
N SER A 237 -10.70 -1.27 -22.50
CA SER A 237 -9.86 -2.32 -23.12
C SER A 237 -9.41 -2.03 -24.56
N LEU A 238 -10.08 -1.10 -25.26
CA LEU A 238 -9.74 -0.72 -26.64
C LEU A 238 -8.80 0.49 -26.67
N VAL A 239 -8.96 1.43 -25.73
CA VAL A 239 -8.26 2.73 -25.78
C VAL A 239 -7.08 2.84 -24.81
N GLU A 240 -6.95 1.94 -23.83
CA GLU A 240 -5.95 2.05 -22.73
C GLU A 240 -4.49 2.15 -23.20
N GLU A 241 -4.13 1.59 -24.36
CA GLU A 241 -2.76 1.72 -24.86
C GLU A 241 -2.51 3.03 -25.64
N GLN A 242 -3.57 3.62 -26.18
CA GLN A 242 -3.50 4.79 -27.07
C GLN A 242 -3.78 6.12 -26.35
N LEU A 243 -4.45 6.09 -25.20
CA LEU A 243 -4.73 7.29 -24.42
C LEU A 243 -3.44 7.90 -23.85
N HIS A 244 -3.28 9.21 -24.01
CA HIS A 244 -2.26 9.96 -23.30
C HIS A 244 -2.65 10.16 -21.82
N HIS A 245 -2.56 9.08 -21.02
CA HIS A 245 -2.94 9.08 -19.60
C HIS A 245 -2.25 10.18 -18.78
N GLY A 246 -1.02 10.51 -19.15
CA GLY A 246 -0.26 11.59 -18.50
C GLY A 246 -0.94 12.95 -18.60
N ASP A 247 -1.50 13.28 -19.77
CA ASP A 247 -2.14 14.58 -20.00
C ASP A 247 -3.47 14.68 -19.25
N ILE A 248 -4.25 13.58 -19.24
CA ILE A 248 -5.52 13.49 -18.52
C ILE A 248 -5.30 13.68 -17.01
N VAL A 249 -4.34 12.95 -16.44
CA VAL A 249 -4.03 13.02 -15.01
C VAL A 249 -3.42 14.36 -14.62
N ASN A 250 -2.51 14.89 -15.42
CA ASN A 250 -1.92 16.21 -15.17
C ASN A 250 -3.01 17.28 -15.19
N SER A 251 -3.90 17.26 -16.19
CA SER A 251 -5.00 18.22 -16.29
C SER A 251 -6.00 18.10 -15.12
N LEU A 252 -6.33 16.88 -14.66
CA LEU A 252 -7.15 16.70 -13.46
C LEU A 252 -6.46 17.26 -12.21
N SER A 253 -5.16 17.06 -12.08
CA SER A 253 -4.34 17.52 -10.97
C SER A 253 -4.25 19.05 -10.95
N ASP A 254 -3.99 19.67 -12.11
CA ASP A 254 -3.93 21.12 -12.27
C ASP A 254 -5.28 21.77 -11.96
N ASN A 255 -6.39 21.19 -12.44
CA ASN A 255 -7.73 21.69 -12.14
C ASN A 255 -8.11 21.55 -10.66
N LEU A 256 -7.66 20.48 -9.99
CA LEU A 256 -7.82 20.31 -8.55
C LEU A 256 -7.05 21.38 -7.77
N LEU A 257 -5.78 21.60 -8.11
CA LEU A 257 -4.93 22.60 -7.47
C LEU A 257 -5.44 24.02 -7.70
N ALA A 258 -5.84 24.36 -8.93
CA ALA A 258 -6.41 25.66 -9.25
C ALA A 258 -7.73 25.91 -8.49
N SER A 259 -8.59 24.90 -8.40
CA SER A 259 -9.84 24.99 -7.60
C SER A 259 -9.53 25.18 -6.11
N LEU A 260 -8.51 24.48 -5.59
CA LEU A 260 -8.09 24.58 -4.21
C LEU A 260 -7.52 25.96 -3.88
N GLN A 261 -6.66 26.50 -4.75
CA GLN A 261 -6.12 27.86 -4.63
C GLN A 261 -7.24 28.90 -4.65
N SER A 262 -8.20 28.78 -5.58
CA SER A 262 -9.37 29.66 -5.64
C SER A 262 -10.22 29.59 -4.36
N CYS A 263 -10.38 28.41 -3.75
CA CYS A 263 -11.02 28.27 -2.44
C CYS A 263 -10.26 29.01 -1.33
N VAL A 264 -8.93 28.90 -1.29
CA VAL A 264 -8.09 29.59 -0.30
C VAL A 264 -8.21 31.11 -0.46
N GLU A 265 -8.06 31.63 -1.68
CA GLU A 265 -8.22 33.06 -1.99
C GLU A 265 -9.61 33.59 -1.58
N THR A 266 -10.67 32.85 -1.93
CA THR A 266 -12.04 33.24 -1.56
C THR A 266 -12.24 33.20 -0.04
N ALA A 267 -11.65 32.21 0.66
CA ALA A 267 -11.72 32.13 2.11
C ALA A 267 -11.00 33.30 2.80
N GLU A 268 -9.86 33.74 2.26
CA GLU A 268 -9.17 34.94 2.74
C GLU A 268 -10.01 36.20 2.53
N GLN A 269 -10.68 36.34 1.39
CA GLN A 269 -11.60 37.45 1.13
C GLN A 269 -12.78 37.46 2.11
N ILE A 270 -13.40 36.30 2.36
CA ILE A 270 -14.49 36.16 3.36
C ILE A 270 -14.00 36.56 4.75
N LYS A 271 -12.77 36.17 5.11
CA LYS A 271 -12.15 36.51 6.39
C LYS A 271 -11.94 38.02 6.53
N LEU A 272 -11.38 38.68 5.51
CA LEU A 272 -11.14 40.13 5.49
C LEU A 272 -12.44 40.95 5.50
N ALA A 273 -13.50 40.45 4.84
CA ALA A 273 -14.80 41.10 4.79
C ALA A 273 -15.65 40.90 6.06
N GLY A 274 -15.23 40.03 6.99
CA GLY A 274 -15.98 39.72 8.20
C GLY A 274 -17.27 38.92 7.96
N LEU A 275 -17.40 38.24 6.81
CA LEU A 275 -18.62 37.54 6.38
C LEU A 275 -18.69 36.07 6.86
N GLN A 276 -17.93 35.71 7.89
CA GLN A 276 -17.68 34.32 8.30
C GLN A 276 -18.95 33.57 8.74
N GLU A 277 -19.95 34.28 9.26
CA GLU A 277 -21.22 33.72 9.73
C GLU A 277 -22.35 33.85 8.69
N THR A 278 -22.10 34.52 7.56
CA THR A 278 -23.12 34.87 6.57
C THR A 278 -23.13 33.88 5.41
N VAL A 279 -23.60 32.64 5.67
CA VAL A 279 -23.66 31.51 4.71
C VAL A 279 -24.35 31.85 3.37
N GLN A 280 -25.18 32.90 3.33
CA GLN A 280 -25.90 33.33 2.13
C GLN A 280 -25.14 34.33 1.24
N SER A 281 -23.96 34.81 1.64
CA SER A 281 -23.20 35.77 0.84
C SER A 281 -22.78 35.16 -0.52
N PRO A 282 -22.66 35.99 -1.57
CA PRO A 282 -22.26 35.50 -2.88
C PRO A 282 -20.86 34.87 -2.86
N GLU A 283 -19.93 35.40 -2.06
CA GLU A 283 -18.58 34.88 -1.88
C GLU A 283 -18.60 33.49 -1.23
N TYR A 284 -19.42 33.31 -0.19
CA TYR A 284 -19.56 32.02 0.48
C TYR A 284 -20.16 30.96 -0.47
N LYS A 285 -21.19 31.33 -1.25
CA LYS A 285 -21.76 30.43 -2.27
C LYS A 285 -20.75 30.07 -3.36
N LEU A 286 -19.89 31.00 -3.75
CA LEU A 286 -18.81 30.75 -4.70
C LEU A 286 -17.81 29.76 -4.10
N PHE A 287 -17.34 29.99 -2.87
CA PHE A 287 -16.47 29.08 -2.14
C PHE A 287 -17.03 27.65 -2.10
N GLN A 288 -18.31 27.49 -1.74
CA GLN A 288 -18.95 26.16 -1.67
C GLN A 288 -19.04 25.47 -3.04
N LYS A 289 -19.27 26.23 -4.12
CA LYS A 289 -19.28 25.68 -5.48
C LYS A 289 -17.88 25.24 -5.90
N THR A 290 -16.86 26.04 -5.61
CA THR A 290 -15.47 25.69 -5.91
C THR A 290 -14.98 24.50 -5.06
N ALA A 291 -15.35 24.42 -3.78
CA ALA A 291 -15.02 23.30 -2.92
C ALA A 291 -15.64 21.98 -3.44
N LYS A 292 -16.87 22.03 -3.96
CA LYS A 292 -17.49 20.88 -4.65
C LYS A 292 -16.71 20.46 -5.90
N MET A 293 -16.13 21.42 -6.64
CA MET A 293 -15.25 21.10 -7.76
C MET A 293 -13.96 20.43 -7.31
N CYS A 294 -13.34 20.88 -6.20
CA CYS A 294 -12.19 20.18 -5.61
C CYS A 294 -12.54 18.71 -5.33
N ARG A 295 -13.68 18.45 -4.67
CA ARG A 295 -14.14 17.08 -4.39
C ARG A 295 -14.39 16.28 -5.67
N PHE A 296 -14.99 16.90 -6.67
CA PHE A 296 -15.23 16.27 -7.97
C PHE A 296 -13.92 15.84 -8.63
N PHE A 297 -12.94 16.74 -8.76
CA PHE A 297 -11.65 16.43 -9.39
C PHE A 297 -10.86 15.40 -8.60
N ALA A 298 -10.81 15.53 -7.27
CA ALA A 298 -10.12 14.55 -6.42
C ALA A 298 -10.72 13.15 -6.56
N ASN A 299 -12.04 13.01 -6.46
CA ASN A 299 -12.71 11.72 -6.64
C ASN A 299 -12.55 11.15 -8.05
N THR A 300 -12.60 12.02 -9.07
CA THR A 300 -12.41 11.62 -10.47
C THR A 300 -10.99 11.13 -10.71
N LEU A 301 -9.99 11.79 -10.12
CA LEU A 301 -8.60 11.37 -10.17
C LEU A 301 -8.40 10.01 -9.50
N VAL A 302 -8.97 9.81 -8.31
CA VAL A 302 -8.93 8.51 -7.60
C VAL A 302 -9.54 7.41 -8.47
N HIS A 303 -10.70 7.66 -9.08
CA HIS A 303 -11.35 6.69 -9.94
C HIS A 303 -10.50 6.37 -11.17
N TYR A 304 -9.94 7.38 -11.83
CA TYR A 304 -9.10 7.18 -13.01
C TYR A 304 -7.82 6.38 -12.69
N ILE A 305 -7.17 6.68 -11.55
CA ILE A 305 -6.00 5.94 -11.09
C ILE A 305 -6.34 4.47 -10.84
N LYS A 306 -7.48 4.21 -10.20
CA LYS A 306 -7.93 2.83 -9.92
C LYS A 306 -8.05 2.00 -11.20
N GLU A 307 -8.67 2.56 -12.24
CA GLU A 307 -8.97 1.82 -13.46
C GLU A 307 -7.75 1.72 -14.41
N PHE A 308 -6.86 2.72 -14.43
CA PHE A 308 -5.69 2.79 -15.34
C PHE A 308 -4.32 2.69 -14.64
N LYS A 309 -4.26 2.10 -13.45
CA LYS A 309 -3.07 2.11 -12.56
C LYS A 309 -1.74 1.72 -13.22
N TYR A 310 -1.75 0.75 -14.14
CA TYR A 310 -0.53 0.23 -14.78
C TYR A 310 0.13 1.26 -15.70
N PHE A 311 -0.66 2.08 -16.38
CA PHE A 311 -0.20 3.14 -17.29
C PHE A 311 0.30 4.39 -16.54
N LEU A 312 -0.01 4.50 -15.24
CA LEU A 312 0.28 5.67 -14.41
C LEU A 312 1.51 5.51 -13.51
N THR A 313 2.17 4.35 -13.55
CA THR A 313 3.37 4.05 -12.76
C THR A 313 4.49 5.09 -12.92
N LYS A 314 4.67 5.65 -14.12
CA LYS A 314 5.67 6.69 -14.41
C LYS A 314 5.32 8.07 -13.82
N LYS A 315 4.10 8.26 -13.31
CA LYS A 315 3.59 9.53 -12.75
C LYS A 315 3.63 9.57 -11.22
N SER A 316 4.24 8.59 -10.57
CA SER A 316 4.39 8.51 -9.12
C SER A 316 5.01 9.76 -8.48
N SER A 317 5.99 10.39 -9.13
CA SER A 317 6.59 11.65 -8.65
C SER A 317 5.59 12.81 -8.67
N CYS A 318 4.77 12.92 -9.72
CA CYS A 318 3.71 13.91 -9.81
C CYS A 318 2.65 13.68 -8.73
N PHE A 319 2.27 12.44 -8.45
CA PHE A 319 1.30 12.11 -7.40
C PHE A 319 1.80 12.45 -5.99
N HIS A 320 3.07 12.20 -5.72
CA HIS A 320 3.71 12.61 -4.48
C HIS A 320 3.68 14.13 -4.32
N GLN A 321 4.11 14.89 -5.33
CA GLN A 321 4.07 16.35 -5.31
C GLN A 321 2.66 16.90 -5.14
N LEU A 322 1.68 16.33 -5.85
CA LEU A 322 0.28 16.72 -5.75
C LEU A 322 -0.26 16.57 -4.32
N TYR A 323 0.01 15.42 -3.69
CA TYR A 323 -0.42 15.18 -2.31
C TYR A 323 0.17 16.24 -1.37
N LEU A 324 1.48 16.52 -1.49
CA LEU A 324 2.16 17.50 -0.64
C LEU A 324 1.59 18.92 -0.82
N GLN A 325 1.31 19.32 -2.07
CA GLN A 325 0.73 20.63 -2.39
C GLN A 325 -0.71 20.77 -1.86
N ILE A 326 -1.53 19.73 -1.96
CA ILE A 326 -2.90 19.77 -1.44
C ILE A 326 -2.88 19.95 0.08
N PHE A 327 -2.03 19.21 0.79
CA PHE A 327 -1.91 19.30 2.24
C PHE A 327 -1.34 20.64 2.70
N SER A 328 -0.36 21.22 1.99
CA SER A 328 0.19 22.53 2.35
C SER A 328 -0.83 23.66 2.13
N LEU A 329 -1.64 23.59 1.06
CA LEU A 329 -2.69 24.58 0.79
C LEU A 329 -3.87 24.52 1.78
N CYS A 330 -4.13 23.37 2.38
CA CYS A 330 -5.19 23.20 3.39
C CYS A 330 -4.78 23.62 4.81
N ALA A 331 -3.66 24.36 4.96
CA ALA A 331 -3.09 24.79 6.23
C ALA A 331 -4.03 25.69 7.09
N PRO A 332 -3.82 25.75 8.42
CA PRO A 332 -4.78 26.30 9.40
C PRO A 332 -4.94 27.84 9.42
N SER A 333 -4.54 28.57 8.38
CA SER A 333 -4.71 30.03 8.30
C SER A 333 -6.19 30.46 8.07
N LEU A 334 -7.04 29.50 7.67
CA LEU A 334 -8.47 29.70 7.39
C LEU A 334 -9.35 29.63 8.65
N PRO A 335 -10.51 30.32 8.67
CA PRO A 335 -11.54 30.12 9.68
C PRO A 335 -11.98 28.65 9.77
N THR A 336 -12.21 28.14 10.98
CA THR A 336 -12.42 26.70 11.27
C THR A 336 -13.53 26.06 10.43
N ALA A 337 -14.64 26.76 10.19
CA ALA A 337 -15.74 26.24 9.38
C ALA A 337 -15.34 26.03 7.90
N LEU A 338 -14.64 27.01 7.31
CA LEU A 338 -14.16 26.95 5.93
C LEU A 338 -13.03 25.93 5.77
N ALA A 339 -12.12 25.89 6.75
CA ALA A 339 -11.05 24.90 6.79
C ALA A 339 -11.59 23.46 6.85
N GLY A 340 -12.64 23.23 7.65
CA GLY A 340 -13.32 21.93 7.74
C GLY A 340 -13.99 21.52 6.42
N GLU A 341 -14.69 22.45 5.76
CA GLU A 341 -15.34 22.18 4.47
C GLU A 341 -14.31 21.91 3.35
N LEU A 342 -13.20 22.65 3.34
CA LEU A 342 -12.11 22.45 2.38
C LEU A 342 -11.40 21.11 2.62
N SER A 343 -11.09 20.80 3.88
CA SER A 343 -10.50 19.51 4.28
C SER A 343 -11.40 18.34 3.89
N ALA A 344 -12.71 18.44 4.12
CA ALA A 344 -13.68 17.42 3.71
C ALA A 344 -13.82 17.29 2.18
N SER A 345 -13.42 18.31 1.42
CA SER A 345 -13.55 18.33 -0.04
C SER A 345 -12.26 17.90 -0.74
N ALA A 346 -11.09 18.25 -0.20
CA ALA A 346 -9.79 18.00 -0.81
C ALA A 346 -8.98 16.91 -0.07
N LEU A 347 -8.91 16.93 1.27
CA LEU A 347 -8.07 16.00 2.05
C LEU A 347 -8.71 14.61 2.21
N VAL A 348 -10.01 14.53 2.47
CA VAL A 348 -10.69 13.22 2.66
C VAL A 348 -10.54 12.30 1.43
N PRO A 349 -10.72 12.78 0.18
CA PRO A 349 -10.43 11.95 -1.00
C PRO A 349 -8.96 11.49 -1.11
N MET A 350 -8.02 12.19 -0.48
CA MET A 350 -6.60 11.81 -0.53
C MET A 350 -6.31 10.50 0.21
N ASP A 351 -7.15 10.11 1.18
CA ASP A 351 -7.03 8.79 1.81
C ASP A 351 -7.27 7.68 0.78
N ALA A 352 -8.33 7.82 -0.02
CA ALA A 352 -8.64 6.89 -1.11
C ALA A 352 -7.60 6.96 -2.24
N PHE A 353 -7.05 8.15 -2.50
CA PHE A 353 -5.95 8.35 -3.46
C PHE A 353 -4.71 7.56 -3.05
N LEU A 354 -4.24 7.69 -1.81
CA LEU A 354 -3.11 6.92 -1.32
C LEU A 354 -3.37 5.42 -1.40
N LEU A 355 -4.56 4.97 -1.03
CA LEU A 355 -4.95 3.56 -1.08
C LEU A 355 -4.77 2.95 -2.49
N GLN A 356 -5.11 3.70 -3.55
CA GLN A 356 -4.89 3.23 -4.93
C GLN A 356 -3.40 3.17 -5.33
N LEU A 357 -2.56 4.00 -4.68
CA LEU A 357 -1.13 4.11 -4.99
C LEU A 357 -0.24 3.16 -4.17
N LEU A 358 -0.72 2.67 -3.01
CA LEU A 358 0.06 1.77 -2.13
C LEU A 358 0.67 0.54 -2.87
N PRO A 359 -0.03 -0.13 -3.81
CA PRO A 359 0.53 -1.28 -4.51
C PRO A 359 1.60 -0.93 -5.55
N LEU A 360 1.78 0.36 -5.88
CA LEU A 360 2.70 0.79 -6.93
C LEU A 360 4.11 0.95 -6.37
N ARG A 361 5.01 0.02 -6.73
CA ARG A 361 6.44 0.10 -6.38
C ARG A 361 7.08 1.46 -6.71
N PRO A 362 6.90 2.07 -7.89
CA PRO A 362 7.49 3.38 -8.20
C PRO A 362 7.01 4.50 -7.27
N PHE A 363 5.80 4.39 -6.71
CA PHE A 363 5.32 5.34 -5.71
C PHE A 363 6.03 5.15 -4.38
N ALA A 364 6.17 3.91 -3.91
CA ALA A 364 6.95 3.62 -2.70
C ALA A 364 8.42 4.08 -2.84
N GLU A 365 9.03 3.93 -4.01
CA GLU A 365 10.40 4.37 -4.30
C GLU A 365 10.55 5.90 -4.20
N VAL A 366 9.61 6.66 -4.75
CA VAL A 366 9.61 8.14 -4.63
C VAL A 366 9.40 8.57 -3.18
N VAL A 367 8.43 7.96 -2.49
CA VAL A 367 8.04 8.37 -1.13
C VAL A 367 9.12 8.03 -0.09
N LEU A 368 9.78 6.88 -0.23
CA LEU A 368 10.75 6.36 0.75
C LEU A 368 12.20 6.54 0.31
N GLN A 369 12.48 7.47 -0.60
CA GLN A 369 13.84 7.76 -1.05
C GLN A 369 14.72 8.25 0.13
N PRO A 370 16.00 7.84 0.24
CA PRO A 370 16.85 8.24 1.38
C PRO A 370 17.12 9.75 1.49
N ASP A 371 17.27 10.44 0.37
CA ASP A 371 17.65 11.86 0.28
C ASP A 371 16.51 12.72 -0.28
N VAL A 372 15.30 12.63 0.29
CA VAL A 372 14.21 13.54 -0.12
C VAL A 372 14.51 14.94 0.37
N TRP A 373 14.94 15.82 -0.53
CA TRP A 373 15.09 17.26 -0.28
C TRP A 373 13.73 17.94 -0.41
N LEU A 374 13.02 18.07 0.72
CA LEU A 374 11.76 18.81 0.80
C LEU A 374 12.02 20.26 1.21
N SER A 375 11.20 21.18 0.71
CA SER A 375 11.13 22.52 1.31
C SER A 375 10.41 22.45 2.66
N SER A 376 10.66 23.42 3.54
CA SER A 376 10.08 23.47 4.89
C SER A 376 8.55 23.37 4.90
N GLU A 377 7.88 23.87 3.85
CA GLU A 377 6.42 23.81 3.72
C GLU A 377 5.88 22.40 3.43
N HIS A 378 6.72 21.50 2.92
CA HIS A 378 6.36 20.14 2.53
C HIS A 378 6.83 19.06 3.53
N GLU A 379 7.67 19.40 4.51
CA GLU A 379 8.16 18.46 5.52
C GLU A 379 7.01 17.85 6.34
N LEU A 380 6.11 18.68 6.90
CA LEU A 380 4.94 18.20 7.63
C LEU A 380 3.94 17.43 6.74
N PRO A 381 3.52 17.94 5.56
CA PRO A 381 2.70 17.17 4.63
C PRO A 381 3.27 15.78 4.30
N HIS A 382 4.58 15.69 4.08
CA HIS A 382 5.24 14.43 3.80
C HIS A 382 5.22 13.49 5.01
N PHE A 383 5.52 14.02 6.19
CA PHE A 383 5.40 13.27 7.43
C PHE A 383 3.99 12.70 7.61
N LEU A 384 2.96 13.54 7.50
CA LEU A 384 1.57 13.12 7.64
C LEU A 384 1.15 12.08 6.60
N MET A 385 1.68 12.16 5.38
CA MET A 385 1.50 11.13 4.35
C MET A 385 2.05 9.77 4.82
N LEU A 386 3.27 9.73 5.38
CA LEU A 386 3.87 8.50 5.89
C LEU A 386 3.06 7.91 7.05
N VAL A 387 2.53 8.76 7.94
CA VAL A 387 1.64 8.32 9.03
C VAL A 387 0.33 7.76 8.49
N ASN A 388 -0.25 8.38 7.47
CA ASN A 388 -1.47 7.90 6.83
C ASN A 388 -1.23 6.54 6.16
N ILE A 389 -0.13 6.41 5.40
CA ILE A 389 0.31 5.14 4.80
C ILE A 389 0.45 4.06 5.88
N LEU A 390 1.11 4.36 7.01
CA LEU A 390 1.25 3.42 8.13
C LEU A 390 -0.11 2.91 8.64
N GLY A 391 -1.09 3.80 8.78
CA GLY A 391 -2.44 3.44 9.21
C GLY A 391 -3.19 2.57 8.18
N GLN A 392 -3.01 2.85 6.89
CA GLN A 392 -3.68 2.11 5.81
C GLN A 392 -3.07 0.74 5.52
N LEU A 393 -1.76 0.56 5.71
CA LEU A 393 -1.04 -0.67 5.41
C LEU A 393 -1.54 -1.90 6.18
N LEU A 394 -2.09 -1.70 7.38
CA LEU A 394 -2.65 -2.77 8.20
C LEU A 394 -3.82 -3.51 7.52
N SER A 395 -4.46 -2.88 6.54
CA SER A 395 -5.58 -3.44 5.77
C SER A 395 -5.17 -4.04 4.41
N GLN A 396 -3.87 -3.97 4.06
CA GLN A 396 -3.35 -4.35 2.75
C GLN A 396 -2.81 -5.78 2.72
N PRO A 397 -2.70 -6.40 1.52
CA PRO A 397 -2.10 -7.72 1.37
C PRO A 397 -0.61 -7.72 1.73
N GLU A 398 -0.07 -8.90 2.06
CA GLU A 398 1.31 -9.09 2.54
C GLU A 398 2.36 -8.55 1.56
N GLU A 399 2.13 -8.69 0.25
CA GLU A 399 2.99 -8.16 -0.82
C GLU A 399 3.15 -6.63 -0.74
N VAL A 400 2.05 -5.91 -0.44
CA VAL A 400 2.06 -4.46 -0.28
C VAL A 400 2.73 -4.10 1.05
N MET A 401 2.45 -4.82 2.13
CA MET A 401 3.14 -4.61 3.40
C MET A 401 4.66 -4.79 3.26
N GLU A 402 5.11 -5.83 2.55
CA GLU A 402 6.52 -6.09 2.30
C GLU A 402 7.17 -4.98 1.48
N LEU A 403 6.49 -4.48 0.44
CA LEU A 403 6.93 -3.35 -0.35
C LEU A 403 7.21 -2.12 0.53
N TRP A 404 6.44 -1.85 1.58
CA TRP A 404 6.64 -0.65 2.40
C TRP A 404 7.54 -0.88 3.62
N TYR A 405 7.43 -2.02 4.31
CA TYR A 405 8.18 -2.25 5.54
C TYR A 405 9.65 -2.63 5.32
N SER A 406 9.99 -3.42 4.30
CA SER A 406 11.31 -4.05 4.23
C SER A 406 12.44 -3.15 3.73
N GLY A 407 12.14 -2.02 3.06
CA GLY A 407 13.16 -1.23 2.36
C GLY A 407 13.74 -1.97 1.13
N SER A 408 14.82 -1.44 0.54
CA SER A 408 15.60 -2.13 -0.50
C SER A 408 16.25 -3.37 0.07
N GLN A 409 16.07 -4.52 -0.58
CA GLN A 409 16.66 -5.79 -0.16
C GLN A 409 17.92 -6.12 -0.97
N PHE A 410 17.96 -5.66 -2.23
CA PHE A 410 19.03 -5.94 -3.16
C PHE A 410 19.77 -4.66 -3.58
N PRO A 411 21.07 -4.74 -3.90
CA PRO A 411 21.83 -3.58 -4.37
C PRO A 411 21.38 -3.07 -5.75
N GLU A 412 20.72 -3.90 -6.56
CA GLU A 412 20.12 -3.49 -7.84
C GLU A 412 18.80 -2.72 -7.68
N ASP A 413 18.16 -2.78 -6.51
CA ASP A 413 16.92 -2.07 -6.26
C ASP A 413 17.15 -0.55 -6.23
N THR A 414 16.14 0.21 -6.66
CA THR A 414 16.08 1.64 -6.37
C THR A 414 16.18 1.85 -4.85
N PRO A 415 17.09 2.70 -4.34
CA PRO A 415 17.29 2.89 -2.91
C PRO A 415 16.02 3.36 -2.22
N ARG A 416 15.60 2.61 -1.21
CA ARG A 416 14.34 2.80 -0.49
C ARG A 416 14.51 2.45 0.97
N LEU A 417 14.14 3.39 1.83
CA LEU A 417 14.17 3.20 3.26
C LEU A 417 12.99 2.31 3.72
N PRO A 418 13.17 1.49 4.77
CA PRO A 418 12.06 0.95 5.55
C PRO A 418 11.11 2.06 6.02
N LEU A 419 9.80 1.83 5.94
CA LEU A 419 8.79 2.84 6.33
C LEU A 419 9.02 3.40 7.75
N TYR A 420 9.31 2.55 8.74
CA TYR A 420 9.58 3.02 10.10
C TYR A 420 10.79 3.96 10.17
N GLN A 421 11.85 3.66 9.43
CA GLN A 421 13.03 4.51 9.36
C GLN A 421 12.71 5.86 8.70
N ALA A 422 11.96 5.85 7.61
CA ALA A 422 11.50 7.06 6.93
C ALA A 422 10.64 7.95 7.86
N ILE A 423 9.73 7.35 8.64
CA ILE A 423 8.92 8.08 9.64
C ILE A 423 9.81 8.76 10.68
N PHE A 424 10.81 8.08 11.24
CA PHE A 424 11.71 8.69 12.22
C PHE A 424 12.56 9.82 11.62
N ILE A 425 13.05 9.65 10.39
CA ILE A 425 13.81 10.69 9.67
C ILE A 425 12.91 11.90 9.39
N SER A 426 11.70 11.68 8.89
CA SER A 426 10.76 12.75 8.58
C SER A 426 10.28 13.48 9.86
N PHE A 427 10.02 12.76 10.96
CA PHE A 427 9.74 13.37 12.26
C PHE A 427 10.87 14.28 12.73
N ARG A 428 12.13 13.88 12.51
CA ARG A 428 13.30 14.69 12.82
C ARG A 428 13.37 15.95 11.94
N GLN A 429 12.98 15.85 10.67
CA GLN A 429 12.97 16.99 9.73
C GLN A 429 11.93 18.04 10.11
N CYS A 430 10.75 17.65 10.64
CA CYS A 430 9.70 18.56 11.12
C CYS A 430 10.11 19.35 12.38
N TYR A 431 11.15 20.18 12.31
CA TYR A 431 11.71 20.90 13.45
C TYR A 431 10.77 21.99 13.96
N THR A 432 10.12 22.71 13.06
CA THR A 432 9.23 23.84 13.38
C THR A 432 8.00 23.36 14.13
N GLU A 433 7.39 22.28 13.64
CA GLU A 433 6.16 21.67 14.15
C GLU A 433 6.36 20.90 15.44
N ARG A 434 7.61 20.48 15.74
CA ARG A 434 7.99 19.93 17.04
C ARG A 434 8.14 21.02 18.10
N LYS A 435 8.55 22.22 17.70
CA LYS A 435 8.74 23.37 18.60
C LYS A 435 7.48 24.19 18.85
N VAL A 436 6.65 24.31 17.83
CA VAL A 436 5.36 25.00 17.88
C VAL A 436 4.26 23.95 17.95
N PRO A 437 3.34 23.98 18.94
CA PRO A 437 2.35 22.94 19.10
C PRO A 437 1.38 22.90 17.89
N VAL A 438 1.67 22.04 16.92
CA VAL A 438 0.71 21.63 15.91
C VAL A 438 -0.33 20.76 16.58
N ARG A 439 -1.59 21.10 16.37
CA ARG A 439 -2.74 20.39 16.91
C ARG A 439 -3.32 19.50 15.83
N LEU A 440 -3.13 18.19 16.00
CA LEU A 440 -3.63 17.17 15.10
C LEU A 440 -4.84 16.47 15.70
N PRO A 441 -5.73 15.91 14.85
CA PRO A 441 -6.82 15.08 15.33
C PRO A 441 -6.30 13.90 16.15
N GLY A 442 -6.74 13.80 17.41
CA GLY A 442 -6.53 12.64 18.26
C GLY A 442 -7.51 11.50 17.95
N VAL A 443 -7.37 10.39 18.67
CA VAL A 443 -8.29 9.25 18.57
C VAL A 443 -9.53 9.50 19.43
N MET A 444 -10.73 9.27 18.89
CA MET A 444 -11.96 9.30 19.68
C MET A 444 -11.96 8.15 20.69
N LEU A 445 -12.01 8.47 21.97
CA LEU A 445 -12.12 7.48 23.04
C LEU A 445 -13.53 7.53 23.63
N LYS A 446 -14.21 6.37 23.66
CA LYS A 446 -15.49 6.16 24.38
C LYS A 446 -16.60 7.16 24.00
N GLY A 447 -16.73 7.51 22.73
CA GLY A 447 -17.78 8.41 22.24
C GLY A 447 -17.61 9.89 22.64
N GLN A 448 -16.46 10.27 23.21
CA GLN A 448 -16.12 11.67 23.44
C GLN A 448 -15.67 12.34 22.14
N ALA A 449 -15.86 13.66 22.05
CA ALA A 449 -15.42 14.46 20.92
C ALA A 449 -13.91 14.30 20.69
N GLN A 450 -13.52 14.34 19.41
CA GLN A 450 -12.13 14.22 19.01
C GLN A 450 -11.29 15.33 19.66
N VAL A 451 -10.31 14.95 20.47
CA VAL A 451 -9.41 15.90 21.16
C VAL A 451 -8.22 16.20 20.26
N GLU A 452 -7.83 17.46 20.17
CA GLU A 452 -6.59 17.86 19.51
C GLU A 452 -5.37 17.46 20.33
N VAL A 453 -4.41 16.79 19.70
CA VAL A 453 -3.18 16.28 20.35
C VAL A 453 -1.94 16.86 19.70
N THR A 454 -0.81 16.80 20.41
CA THR A 454 0.49 17.23 19.87
C THR A 454 0.97 16.28 18.77
N LEU A 455 1.89 16.77 17.93
CA LEU A 455 2.53 15.96 16.89
C LEU A 455 3.14 14.66 17.47
N HIS A 456 3.86 14.76 18.59
CA HIS A 456 4.48 13.61 19.29
C HIS A 456 3.43 12.59 19.74
N GLN A 457 2.35 13.04 20.37
CA GLN A 457 1.30 12.14 20.84
C GLN A 457 0.57 11.47 19.68
N HIS A 458 0.30 12.22 18.61
CA HIS A 458 -0.33 11.68 17.40
C HIS A 458 0.49 10.53 16.81
N ILE A 459 1.79 10.76 16.56
CA ILE A 459 2.64 9.71 15.97
C ILE A 459 2.91 8.55 16.92
N CYS A 460 3.11 8.81 18.21
CA CYS A 460 3.34 7.75 19.19
C CYS A 460 2.17 6.77 19.22
N VAL A 461 0.93 7.27 19.22
CA VAL A 461 -0.27 6.43 19.18
C VAL A 461 -0.34 5.62 17.88
N GLN A 462 -0.07 6.22 16.72
CA GLN A 462 -0.13 5.53 15.43
C GLN A 462 0.96 4.45 15.30
N LEU A 463 2.20 4.74 15.73
CA LEU A 463 3.27 3.75 15.78
C LEU A 463 2.92 2.60 16.73
N CYS A 464 2.45 2.90 17.94
CA CYS A 464 2.02 1.87 18.89
C CYS A 464 0.88 1.01 18.34
N ALA A 465 -0.12 1.63 17.70
CA ALA A 465 -1.22 0.91 17.06
C ALA A 465 -0.69 -0.02 15.95
N SER A 466 0.22 0.46 15.09
CA SER A 466 0.86 -0.35 14.06
C SER A 466 1.64 -1.53 14.64
N VAL A 467 2.45 -1.31 15.68
CA VAL A 467 3.24 -2.36 16.34
C VAL A 467 2.34 -3.46 16.95
N ALA A 468 1.19 -3.08 17.50
CA ALA A 468 0.25 -4.03 18.11
C ALA A 468 -0.33 -5.06 17.11
N VAL A 469 -0.38 -4.73 15.83
CA VAL A 469 -0.95 -5.58 14.76
C VAL A 469 0.09 -6.01 13.72
N LEU A 470 1.38 -5.72 13.93
CA LEU A 470 2.44 -6.00 12.97
C LEU A 470 2.65 -7.52 12.77
N PRO A 471 2.71 -8.01 11.51
CA PRO A 471 3.09 -9.38 11.24
C PRO A 471 4.52 -9.71 11.70
N PRO A 472 4.77 -10.92 12.25
CA PRO A 472 6.06 -11.26 12.82
C PRO A 472 7.27 -11.18 11.90
N VAL A 473 7.04 -11.27 10.58
CA VAL A 473 8.07 -11.17 9.54
C VAL A 473 8.76 -9.79 9.57
N PHE A 474 8.06 -8.72 9.98
CA PHE A 474 8.58 -7.36 9.95
C PHE A 474 9.22 -6.89 11.28
N PHE A 475 9.18 -7.69 12.35
CA PHE A 475 9.80 -7.31 13.63
C PHE A 475 11.32 -7.07 13.56
N PRO A 476 12.12 -7.85 12.81
CA PRO A 476 13.55 -7.58 12.70
C PRO A 476 13.85 -6.20 12.09
N VAL A 477 12.99 -5.74 11.18
CA VAL A 477 13.12 -4.41 10.57
C VAL A 477 12.71 -3.33 11.56
N LEU A 478 11.59 -3.52 12.28
CA LEU A 478 11.18 -2.62 13.35
C LEU A 478 12.27 -2.48 14.42
N GLU A 479 12.87 -3.60 14.85
CA GLU A 479 13.97 -3.62 15.82
C GLU A 479 15.11 -2.71 15.39
N ARG A 480 15.61 -2.90 14.16
CA ARG A 480 16.70 -2.11 13.61
C ARG A 480 16.34 -0.63 13.58
N CYS A 481 15.15 -0.29 13.07
CA CYS A 481 14.68 1.09 13.00
C CYS A 481 14.56 1.75 14.39
N LEU A 482 14.04 1.05 15.39
CA LEU A 482 13.94 1.55 16.76
C LEU A 482 15.33 1.77 17.36
N MET A 483 16.26 0.83 17.16
CA MET A 483 17.63 0.98 17.65
C MET A 483 18.34 2.18 17.04
N ASP A 484 18.28 2.31 15.71
CA ASP A 484 18.88 3.44 15.01
C ASP A 484 18.26 4.77 15.47
N ALA A 485 16.95 4.78 15.71
CA ALA A 485 16.25 5.95 16.20
C ALA A 485 16.54 6.28 17.68
N VAL A 486 16.85 5.29 18.53
CA VAL A 486 17.25 5.53 19.93
C VAL A 486 18.70 6.02 20.00
N LEU A 487 19.59 5.48 19.15
CA LEU A 487 21.02 5.78 19.18
C LEU A 487 21.40 7.10 18.48
N GLN A 488 20.44 7.78 17.86
CA GLN A 488 20.70 9.07 17.20
C GLN A 488 20.85 10.23 18.19
N ALA A 489 21.42 11.35 17.71
CA ALA A 489 21.63 12.54 18.53
C ALA A 489 20.37 13.39 18.80
N ASP A 490 19.33 13.27 17.98
CA ASP A 490 18.08 14.05 18.13
C ASP A 490 17.21 13.48 19.26
N THR A 491 17.18 14.20 20.39
CA THR A 491 16.50 13.77 21.63
C THR A 491 15.00 13.53 21.46
N PRO A 492 14.21 14.38 20.76
CA PRO A 492 12.78 14.13 20.59
C PRO A 492 12.48 12.85 19.81
N THR A 493 13.26 12.57 18.76
CA THR A 493 13.06 11.34 17.95
C THR A 493 13.51 10.10 18.73
N ALA A 494 14.60 10.21 19.51
CA ALA A 494 15.00 9.15 20.43
C ALA A 494 13.92 8.88 21.50
N LEU A 495 13.32 9.93 22.06
CA LEU A 495 12.21 9.79 23.02
C LEU A 495 11.00 9.09 22.40
N LEU A 496 10.62 9.47 21.17
CA LEU A 496 9.53 8.81 20.46
C LEU A 496 9.79 7.31 20.26
N ALA A 497 11.02 6.95 19.87
CA ALA A 497 11.41 5.55 19.72
C ALA A 497 11.38 4.80 21.06
N VAL A 498 11.81 5.43 22.15
CA VAL A 498 11.72 4.88 23.51
C VAL A 498 10.27 4.67 23.93
N ASP A 499 9.36 5.62 23.67
CA ASP A 499 7.95 5.49 24.01
C ASP A 499 7.29 4.28 23.32
N VAL A 500 7.56 4.13 22.01
CA VAL A 500 7.07 2.97 21.22
C VAL A 500 7.66 1.67 21.75
N TRP A 501 8.93 1.67 22.15
CA TRP A 501 9.57 0.52 22.77
C TRP A 501 8.94 0.19 24.14
N CYS A 502 8.69 1.17 25.00
CA CYS A 502 8.00 0.97 26.28
C CYS A 502 6.59 0.38 26.09
N PHE A 503 5.84 0.82 25.07
CA PHE A 503 4.56 0.22 24.72
C PHE A 503 4.69 -1.25 24.30
N THR A 504 5.71 -1.55 23.49
CA THR A 504 6.01 -2.91 23.03
C THR A 504 6.27 -3.86 24.20
N ALA A 505 6.98 -3.41 25.25
CA ALA A 505 7.19 -4.18 26.46
C ALA A 505 5.89 -4.47 27.24
N ARG A 506 4.94 -3.53 27.25
CA ARG A 506 3.62 -3.68 27.90
C ARG A 506 2.74 -4.70 27.16
N LEU A 507 2.82 -4.79 25.84
CA LEU A 507 2.08 -5.80 25.08
C LEU A 507 2.46 -7.23 25.46
N VAL A 508 3.75 -7.48 25.72
CA VAL A 508 4.24 -8.79 26.19
C VAL A 508 3.57 -9.22 27.50
N LYS A 509 3.21 -8.27 28.38
CA LYS A 509 2.51 -8.56 29.64
C LYS A 509 1.04 -8.96 29.43
N ALA A 510 0.35 -8.34 28.47
CA ALA A 510 -1.11 -8.48 28.33
C ALA A 510 -1.55 -9.75 27.57
N CYS A 511 -0.64 -10.37 26.80
CA CYS A 511 -0.94 -11.54 25.98
C CYS A 511 -0.69 -12.85 26.76
N ASN A 512 -1.78 -13.51 27.18
CA ASN A 512 -1.75 -14.73 28.02
C ASN A 512 -1.55 -16.04 27.26
N SER A 513 -1.21 -16.02 25.96
CA SER A 513 -1.09 -17.23 25.14
C SER A 513 0.14 -17.19 24.24
N GLU A 514 0.66 -18.37 23.87
CA GLU A 514 1.80 -18.62 22.98
C GLU A 514 1.53 -18.14 21.54
N CYS A 515 1.24 -16.85 21.36
CA CYS A 515 1.21 -16.23 20.05
C CYS A 515 2.66 -16.13 19.53
N TYR A 516 2.88 -16.53 18.29
CA TYR A 516 4.17 -16.35 17.59
C TYR A 516 4.66 -14.89 17.67
N GLN A 517 3.74 -13.92 17.69
CA GLN A 517 4.00 -12.50 17.98
C GLN A 517 4.65 -12.26 19.35
N LEU A 518 4.20 -12.93 20.41
CA LEU A 518 4.74 -12.77 21.77
C LEU A 518 6.20 -13.25 21.86
N LEU A 519 6.54 -14.35 21.19
CA LEU A 519 7.91 -14.86 21.16
C LEU A 519 8.87 -13.85 20.51
N HIS A 520 8.48 -13.28 19.37
CA HIS A 520 9.29 -12.28 18.66
C HIS A 520 9.38 -10.94 19.39
N LEU A 521 8.26 -10.47 19.95
CA LEU A 521 8.23 -9.29 20.83
C LEU A 521 9.08 -9.49 22.10
N GLY A 522 9.06 -10.70 22.67
CA GLY A 522 9.90 -11.09 23.80
C GLY A 522 11.39 -11.15 23.43
N LEU A 523 11.73 -11.66 22.23
CA LEU A 523 13.10 -11.65 21.71
C LEU A 523 13.61 -10.22 21.48
N LEU A 524 12.76 -9.34 20.95
CA LEU A 524 13.04 -7.92 20.83
C LEU A 524 13.35 -7.34 22.20
N LEU A 525 12.42 -7.43 23.15
CA LEU A 525 12.61 -6.95 24.52
C LEU A 525 13.94 -7.45 25.13
N ARG A 526 14.24 -8.75 24.95
CA ARG A 526 15.49 -9.37 25.42
C ARG A 526 16.75 -8.69 24.87
N ARG A 527 16.77 -8.36 23.58
CA ARG A 527 17.91 -7.71 22.93
C ARG A 527 18.04 -6.25 23.38
N MET A 528 16.91 -5.57 23.55
CA MET A 528 16.93 -4.15 23.84
C MET A 528 17.20 -3.81 25.32
N VAL A 529 16.84 -4.65 26.29
CA VAL A 529 17.10 -4.41 27.74
C VAL A 529 18.58 -4.11 28.04
N PHE A 530 19.50 -4.66 27.26
CA PHE A 530 20.93 -4.41 27.37
C PHE A 530 21.30 -2.92 27.22
N LEU A 531 20.52 -2.15 26.47
CA LEU A 531 20.76 -0.73 26.20
C LEU A 531 20.13 0.20 27.24
N MET A 532 19.33 -0.34 28.17
CA MET A 532 18.72 0.47 29.24
C MET A 532 19.77 0.84 30.29
N THR A 533 19.82 2.12 30.69
CA THR A 533 20.72 2.54 31.76
C THR A 533 20.31 1.93 33.11
N PRO A 534 21.25 1.73 34.05
CA PRO A 534 20.93 1.21 35.38
C PRO A 534 19.86 2.01 36.13
N SER A 535 19.79 3.33 35.91
CA SER A 535 18.75 4.19 36.51
C SER A 535 17.34 3.87 36.01
N HIS A 536 17.17 3.57 34.72
CA HIS A 536 15.88 3.18 34.13
C HIS A 536 15.51 1.73 34.47
N GLN A 537 16.50 0.87 34.69
CA GLN A 537 16.29 -0.50 35.17
C GLN A 537 15.83 -0.55 36.65
N VAL A 538 16.50 0.19 37.57
CA VAL A 538 16.21 0.16 39.02
C VAL A 538 15.07 1.11 39.43
N ARG A 539 15.13 2.36 38.97
CA ARG A 539 14.70 3.50 39.80
C ARG A 539 13.43 4.22 39.33
N LEU A 540 12.97 4.01 38.09
CA LEU A 540 11.79 4.72 37.61
C LEU A 540 10.71 3.86 36.91
N GLU A 541 11.02 2.85 36.08
CA GLU A 541 9.95 2.30 35.22
C GLU A 541 9.89 0.77 35.10
N LEU A 542 10.98 0.04 34.79
CA LEU A 542 10.81 -1.39 34.45
C LEU A 542 10.43 -2.28 35.65
N VAL A 543 11.24 -2.30 36.72
CA VAL A 543 10.94 -3.10 37.93
C VAL A 543 9.77 -2.50 38.72
N ALA A 544 9.54 -1.19 38.61
CA ALA A 544 8.42 -0.53 39.29
C ALA A 544 7.07 -0.87 38.64
N GLU A 545 6.96 -0.76 37.31
CA GLU A 545 5.73 -1.09 36.56
C GLU A 545 5.52 -2.60 36.43
N PHE A 546 6.60 -3.35 36.17
CA PHE A 546 6.59 -4.80 36.05
C PHE A 546 7.20 -5.46 37.29
N SER A 547 6.69 -5.15 38.49
CA SER A 547 7.18 -5.76 39.74
C SER A 547 7.27 -7.31 39.63
N PRO A 548 8.46 -7.89 39.79
CA PRO A 548 8.67 -9.35 39.76
C PRO A 548 7.92 -10.08 40.87
N SER A 549 7.54 -9.38 41.93
CA SER A 549 6.74 -9.90 43.04
C SER A 549 5.27 -10.21 42.68
N LYS A 550 4.80 -9.85 41.48
CA LYS A 550 3.42 -10.10 41.01
C LYS A 550 3.41 -11.18 39.92
N VAL A 551 2.56 -12.20 40.09
CA VAL A 551 2.41 -13.33 39.15
C VAL A 551 2.09 -12.87 37.72
N GLU A 552 1.23 -11.84 37.58
CA GLU A 552 0.84 -11.27 36.28
C GLU A 552 2.01 -10.70 35.46
N ASN A 553 3.13 -10.37 36.10
CA ASN A 553 4.30 -9.79 35.43
C ASN A 553 5.33 -10.84 35.02
N LEU A 554 5.17 -12.10 35.43
CA LEU A 554 6.12 -13.16 35.12
C LEU A 554 6.37 -13.35 33.62
N PRO A 555 5.39 -13.28 32.70
CA PRO A 555 5.65 -13.39 31.26
C PRO A 555 6.70 -12.41 30.74
N VAL A 556 6.73 -11.18 31.25
CA VAL A 556 7.77 -10.20 30.89
C VAL A 556 9.15 -10.68 31.32
N TRP A 557 9.28 -11.14 32.57
CA TRP A 557 10.54 -11.61 33.13
C TRP A 557 11.04 -12.93 32.51
N HIS A 558 10.16 -13.76 31.93
CA HIS A 558 10.55 -14.93 31.14
C HIS A 558 11.31 -14.57 29.87
N HIS A 559 10.98 -13.43 29.26
CA HIS A 559 11.63 -12.97 28.03
C HIS A 559 12.85 -12.07 28.32
N VAL A 560 12.93 -11.48 29.51
CA VAL A 560 14.07 -10.66 29.93
C VAL A 560 15.26 -11.52 30.34
N LEU A 561 16.42 -11.21 29.77
CA LEU A 561 17.69 -11.82 30.16
C LEU A 561 18.18 -11.20 31.47
N VAL A 562 17.94 -11.85 32.63
CA VAL A 562 18.31 -11.33 33.97
C VAL A 562 19.79 -10.96 34.08
N ARG A 563 20.69 -11.65 33.37
CA ARG A 563 22.13 -11.30 33.31
C ARG A 563 22.44 -9.99 32.57
N ALA A 564 21.51 -9.43 31.81
CA ALA A 564 21.66 -8.13 31.15
C ALA A 564 21.32 -6.96 32.08
N LEU A 565 20.78 -7.22 33.27
CA LEU A 565 20.46 -6.22 34.28
C LEU A 565 21.73 -5.84 35.07
N SER A 566 21.76 -4.61 35.58
CA SER A 566 22.80 -4.19 36.51
C SER A 566 22.77 -5.05 37.78
N GLN A 567 23.91 -5.17 38.46
CA GLN A 567 24.07 -6.09 39.58
C GLN A 567 23.02 -5.89 40.69
N ASP A 568 22.71 -4.63 41.02
CA ASP A 568 21.71 -4.30 42.06
C ASP A 568 20.29 -4.67 41.62
N VAL A 569 19.93 -4.41 40.36
CA VAL A 569 18.61 -4.77 39.80
C VAL A 569 18.46 -6.27 39.74
N ARG A 570 19.51 -6.93 39.25
CA ARG A 570 19.55 -8.38 39.11
C ARG A 570 19.29 -9.06 40.45
N LEU A 571 20.02 -8.67 41.50
CA LEU A 571 19.83 -9.22 42.84
C LEU A 571 18.40 -8.99 43.35
N ARG A 572 17.86 -7.79 43.13
CA ARG A 572 16.47 -7.47 43.51
C ARG A 572 15.45 -8.34 42.76
N VAL A 573 15.55 -8.43 41.44
CA VAL A 573 14.64 -9.20 40.59
C VAL A 573 14.73 -10.70 40.92
N GLU A 574 15.94 -11.25 41.04
CA GLU A 574 16.16 -12.64 41.44
C GLU A 574 15.53 -12.91 42.82
N THR A 575 15.76 -12.02 43.80
CA THR A 575 15.20 -12.17 45.17
C THR A 575 13.66 -12.11 45.15
N GLU A 576 13.07 -11.15 44.43
CA GLU A 576 11.61 -11.00 44.35
C GLU A 576 10.94 -12.17 43.61
N ILE A 577 11.54 -12.68 42.53
CA ILE A 577 11.03 -13.87 41.82
C ILE A 577 11.13 -15.11 42.71
N ILE A 578 12.26 -15.31 43.40
CA ILE A 578 12.44 -16.44 44.33
C ILE A 578 11.43 -16.36 45.47
N ALA A 579 11.23 -15.18 46.06
CA ALA A 579 10.27 -14.97 47.14
C ALA A 579 8.82 -15.22 46.67
N LEU A 580 8.48 -14.82 45.45
CA LEU A 580 7.19 -15.12 44.84
C LEU A 580 7.00 -16.62 44.64
N MET A 581 7.99 -17.30 44.06
CA MET A 581 7.98 -18.76 43.87
C MET A 581 7.80 -19.49 45.21
N GLN A 582 8.57 -19.11 46.23
CA GLN A 582 8.45 -19.67 47.58
C GLN A 582 7.07 -19.45 48.18
N ARG A 583 6.49 -18.25 48.05
CA ARG A 583 5.15 -17.94 48.55
C ARG A 583 4.09 -18.81 47.88
N THR A 584 4.12 -18.91 46.55
CA THR A 584 3.15 -19.74 45.81
C THR A 584 3.31 -21.22 46.13
N LEU A 585 4.53 -21.70 46.36
CA LEU A 585 4.78 -23.07 46.81
C LEU A 585 4.26 -23.32 48.23
N MET A 586 4.48 -22.39 49.17
CA MET A 586 3.94 -22.49 50.53
C MET A 586 2.40 -22.42 50.54
N GLU A 587 1.79 -21.53 49.77
CA GLU A 587 0.33 -21.47 49.60
C GLU A 587 -0.25 -22.77 49.03
N TRP A 588 0.50 -23.43 48.13
CA TRP A 588 0.12 -24.72 47.59
C TRP A 588 0.22 -25.85 48.63
N GLU A 589 1.30 -25.85 49.42
CA GLU A 589 1.52 -26.81 50.51
C GLU A 589 0.49 -26.65 51.64
N ASP A 590 0.25 -25.41 52.09
CA ASP A 590 -0.76 -25.07 53.10
C ASP A 590 -2.19 -25.39 52.64
N GLY A 591 -2.44 -25.32 51.32
CA GLY A 591 -3.69 -25.76 50.70
C GLY A 591 -3.92 -27.27 50.72
N GLY A 592 -2.96 -28.05 51.23
CA GLY A 592 -3.00 -29.52 51.27
C GLY A 592 -2.89 -30.17 49.89
N TYR A 593 -2.43 -29.42 48.88
CA TYR A 593 -2.38 -29.88 47.50
C TYR A 593 -1.14 -30.73 47.25
N LYS A 594 -1.35 -31.85 46.55
CA LYS A 594 -0.27 -32.75 46.14
C LYS A 594 0.01 -32.56 44.66
N LEU A 595 1.26 -32.77 44.24
CA LEU A 595 1.71 -32.63 42.85
C LEU A 595 0.87 -33.43 41.83
N GLY A 596 0.20 -34.51 42.27
CA GLY A 596 -0.74 -35.29 41.45
C GLY A 596 -2.13 -34.67 41.22
N GLN A 597 -2.45 -33.51 41.80
CA GLN A 597 -3.70 -32.78 41.55
C GLN A 597 -3.53 -31.77 40.40
N VAL A 598 -3.44 -32.31 39.19
CA VAL A 598 -3.00 -31.58 37.98
C VAL A 598 -4.02 -30.53 37.51
N ASP A 599 -5.31 -30.65 37.85
CA ASP A 599 -6.35 -29.68 37.47
C ASP A 599 -6.08 -28.29 38.08
N LYS A 600 -5.44 -28.26 39.26
CA LYS A 600 -5.00 -27.02 39.92
C LYS A 600 -3.59 -26.60 39.50
N LEU A 601 -2.77 -27.50 38.95
CA LEU A 601 -1.47 -27.15 38.36
C LEU A 601 -1.68 -26.29 37.11
N GLN A 602 -2.75 -26.56 36.34
CA GLN A 602 -3.11 -25.81 35.15
C GLN A 602 -3.48 -24.34 35.44
N THR A 603 -3.93 -24.02 36.65
CA THR A 603 -4.36 -22.66 37.02
C THR A 603 -3.25 -21.78 37.57
N HIS A 604 -2.06 -22.33 37.88
CA HIS A 604 -0.96 -21.60 38.52
C HIS A 604 0.34 -21.66 37.70
N LEU A 605 0.63 -20.59 36.96
CA LEU A 605 1.82 -20.46 36.10
C LEU A 605 3.15 -20.71 36.84
N VAL A 606 3.29 -20.20 38.07
CA VAL A 606 4.48 -20.36 38.91
C VAL A 606 4.82 -21.83 39.17
N LEU A 607 3.80 -22.68 39.36
CA LEU A 607 3.99 -24.10 39.61
C LEU A 607 4.35 -24.85 38.33
N GLN A 608 3.81 -24.42 37.17
CA GLN A 608 4.19 -24.94 35.87
C GLN A 608 5.66 -24.63 35.56
N ASP A 609 6.11 -23.40 35.81
CA ASP A 609 7.51 -22.99 35.62
C ASP A 609 8.45 -23.69 36.60
N THR A 610 8.04 -23.84 37.86
CA THR A 610 8.81 -24.59 38.86
C THR A 610 8.95 -26.05 38.46
N LEU A 611 7.87 -26.70 38.00
CA LEU A 611 7.91 -28.07 37.54
C LEU A 611 8.77 -28.22 36.27
N LYS A 612 8.66 -27.29 35.31
CA LYS A 612 9.52 -27.25 34.11
C LYS A 612 11.00 -27.17 34.48
N LEU A 613 11.36 -26.29 35.42
CA LEU A 613 12.73 -26.13 35.89
C LEU A 613 13.21 -27.37 36.64
N LEU A 614 12.38 -27.96 37.48
CA LEU A 614 12.66 -29.23 38.16
C LEU A 614 12.91 -30.34 37.15
N LEU A 615 12.05 -30.54 36.16
CA LEU A 615 12.23 -31.53 35.10
C LEU A 615 13.54 -31.30 34.33
N SER A 616 13.82 -30.04 33.98
CA SER A 616 15.05 -29.66 33.26
C SER A 616 16.32 -29.91 34.10
N ALA A 617 16.30 -29.57 35.39
CA ALA A 617 17.41 -29.83 36.30
C ALA A 617 17.60 -31.34 36.54
N THR A 618 16.49 -32.06 36.75
CA THR A 618 16.44 -33.50 36.98
C THR A 618 17.04 -34.26 35.80
N THR A 619 16.81 -33.79 34.57
CA THR A 619 17.42 -34.32 33.33
C THR A 619 18.96 -34.39 33.41
N VAL A 620 19.59 -33.39 34.06
CA VAL A 620 21.05 -33.29 34.16
C VAL A 620 21.60 -34.18 35.29
N ILE A 621 20.92 -34.20 36.44
CA ILE A 621 21.37 -34.94 37.64
C ILE A 621 20.81 -36.36 37.72
N VAL A 622 20.10 -36.82 36.69
CA VAL A 622 19.29 -38.04 36.68
C VAL A 622 20.04 -39.29 37.18
N LYS A 623 21.35 -39.38 36.91
CA LYS A 623 22.22 -40.49 37.34
C LYS A 623 22.42 -40.58 38.87
N ASN A 624 22.20 -39.49 39.58
CA ASN A 624 22.43 -39.36 41.02
C ASN A 624 21.13 -39.46 41.83
N ILE A 625 20.00 -39.74 41.17
CA ILE A 625 18.68 -39.78 41.79
C ILE A 625 18.32 -41.22 42.17
N LYS A 626 17.73 -41.40 43.36
CA LYS A 626 17.24 -42.70 43.82
C LYS A 626 16.09 -43.19 42.92
N PRO A 627 16.01 -44.49 42.59
CA PRO A 627 14.93 -45.06 41.78
C PRO A 627 13.51 -44.75 42.31
N GLU A 628 13.34 -44.69 43.63
CA GLU A 628 12.08 -44.31 44.30
C GLU A 628 11.61 -42.90 43.90
N THR A 629 12.54 -41.95 43.81
CA THR A 629 12.25 -40.56 43.41
C THR A 629 11.93 -40.48 41.92
N ILE A 630 12.59 -41.30 41.09
CA ILE A 630 12.28 -41.40 39.66
C ILE A 630 10.86 -41.95 39.45
N SER A 631 10.46 -42.97 40.22
CA SER A 631 9.11 -43.53 40.20
C SER A 631 8.04 -42.48 40.55
N GLN A 632 8.29 -41.65 41.57
CA GLN A 632 7.41 -40.52 41.93
C GLN A 632 7.38 -39.43 40.85
N GLY A 633 8.52 -39.14 40.21
CA GLY A 633 8.59 -38.20 39.10
C GLY A 633 7.77 -38.67 37.88
N LEU A 634 7.85 -39.95 37.55
CA LEU A 634 7.06 -40.56 36.47
C LEU A 634 5.56 -40.57 36.78
N LEU A 635 5.17 -40.81 38.04
CA LEU A 635 3.78 -40.67 38.49
C LEU A 635 3.23 -39.25 38.27
N CYS A 636 4.05 -38.24 38.58
CA CYS A 636 3.69 -36.86 38.30
C CYS A 636 3.51 -36.61 36.81
N LEU A 637 4.44 -37.10 35.98
CA LEU A 637 4.39 -36.91 34.52
C LEU A 637 3.20 -37.61 33.87
N GLU A 638 2.85 -38.81 34.33
CA GLU A 638 1.67 -39.53 33.87
C GLU A 638 0.39 -38.70 34.08
N ALA A 639 0.26 -38.05 35.23
CA ALA A 639 -0.85 -37.16 35.52
C ALA A 639 -0.81 -35.87 34.65
N VAL A 640 0.37 -35.28 34.44
CA VAL A 640 0.58 -34.07 33.61
C VAL A 640 0.24 -34.32 32.14
N VAL A 641 0.68 -35.45 31.58
CA VAL A 641 0.41 -35.83 30.19
C VAL A 641 -1.08 -36.15 29.99
N SER A 642 -1.71 -36.83 30.96
CA SER A 642 -3.12 -37.22 30.88
C SER A 642 -4.10 -36.03 30.84
N GLN A 643 -3.72 -34.87 31.39
CA GLN A 643 -4.59 -33.70 31.49
C GLN A 643 -4.37 -32.62 30.41
N LYS A 644 -3.56 -32.86 29.37
CA LYS A 644 -3.24 -31.88 28.30
C LYS A 644 -2.68 -30.55 28.85
N CYS A 645 -1.60 -30.62 29.61
CA CYS A 645 -0.85 -29.45 30.05
C CYS A 645 -0.18 -28.67 28.88
N PRO A 646 0.29 -27.42 29.10
CA PRO A 646 0.92 -26.60 28.06
C PRO A 646 2.14 -27.25 27.40
N ASP A 647 2.32 -27.01 26.10
CA ASP A 647 3.37 -27.63 25.27
C ASP A 647 4.78 -27.47 25.87
N TYR A 648 5.12 -26.30 26.43
CA TYR A 648 6.44 -26.06 27.03
C TYR A 648 6.77 -26.98 28.23
N LEU A 649 5.77 -27.43 28.98
CA LEU A 649 5.94 -28.34 30.12
C LEU A 649 6.13 -29.77 29.62
N LEU A 650 5.37 -30.15 28.59
CA LEU A 650 5.50 -31.44 27.91
C LEU A 650 6.86 -31.57 27.21
N LEU A 651 7.40 -30.49 26.64
CA LEU A 651 8.76 -30.45 26.09
C LEU A 651 9.84 -30.69 27.16
N ALA A 652 9.69 -30.08 28.35
CA ALA A 652 10.61 -30.35 29.47
C ALA A 652 10.48 -31.79 29.99
N ALA A 653 9.26 -32.35 30.01
CA ALA A 653 9.01 -33.74 30.34
C ALA A 653 9.71 -34.68 29.34
N LEU A 654 9.63 -34.41 28.03
CA LEU A 654 10.34 -35.17 26.99
C LEU A 654 11.86 -35.15 27.19
N GLY A 655 12.42 -33.99 27.58
CA GLY A 655 13.82 -33.87 27.96
C GLY A 655 14.18 -34.83 29.11
N PHE A 656 13.41 -34.82 30.19
CA PHE A 656 13.61 -35.73 31.33
C PHE A 656 13.48 -37.21 30.92
N LEU A 657 12.43 -37.57 30.19
CA LEU A 657 12.18 -38.95 29.74
C LEU A 657 13.35 -39.46 28.87
N SER A 658 13.86 -38.63 27.96
CA SER A 658 15.01 -39.00 27.11
C SER A 658 16.27 -39.31 27.92
N SER A 659 16.48 -38.61 29.05
CA SER A 659 17.66 -38.80 29.91
C SER A 659 17.64 -40.11 30.70
N LEU A 660 16.46 -40.67 30.96
CA LEU A 660 16.29 -41.94 31.67
C LEU A 660 16.85 -43.13 30.87
N GLY A 661 17.06 -42.98 29.56
CA GLY A 661 17.67 -44.02 28.74
C GLY A 661 19.07 -44.40 29.23
N LYS A 662 19.79 -43.47 29.86
CA LYS A 662 21.16 -43.73 30.37
C LYS A 662 21.20 -44.46 31.71
N ILE A 663 20.05 -44.81 32.29
CA ILE A 663 19.94 -45.36 33.66
C ILE A 663 19.61 -46.85 33.60
N PHE A 664 20.36 -47.63 34.37
CA PHE A 664 20.01 -49.01 34.67
C PHE A 664 19.24 -49.08 36.00
N PHE A 665 18.00 -49.58 35.96
CA PHE A 665 17.14 -49.72 37.14
C PHE A 665 17.36 -51.10 37.78
N PRO A 666 17.52 -51.22 39.11
CA PRO A 666 17.57 -52.50 39.81
C PRO A 666 16.25 -53.29 39.69
N GLU A 667 16.33 -54.63 39.62
CA GLU A 667 15.17 -55.52 39.41
C GLU A 667 14.00 -55.25 40.37
N ASP A 668 14.30 -54.94 41.64
CA ASP A 668 13.31 -54.64 42.67
C ASP A 668 12.40 -53.44 42.36
N CYS A 669 12.84 -52.51 41.50
CA CYS A 669 12.12 -51.28 41.14
C CYS A 669 11.59 -51.28 39.70
N GLN A 670 12.06 -52.19 38.84
CA GLN A 670 11.73 -52.23 37.43
C GLN A 670 10.22 -52.39 37.19
N GLY A 671 9.56 -53.26 37.95
CA GLY A 671 8.12 -53.55 37.83
C GLY A 671 7.19 -52.34 38.07
N GLN A 672 7.67 -51.27 38.70
CA GLN A 672 6.89 -50.04 38.89
C GLN A 672 7.27 -48.91 37.91
N ILE A 673 8.51 -48.90 37.44
CA ILE A 673 9.08 -47.79 36.66
C ILE A 673 8.89 -48.00 35.15
N LEU A 674 9.20 -49.21 34.65
CA LEU A 674 9.24 -49.49 33.22
C LEU A 674 7.85 -49.41 32.54
N PRO A 675 6.75 -49.93 33.13
CA PRO A 675 5.40 -49.80 32.55
C PRO A 675 4.89 -48.34 32.50
N ARG A 676 5.28 -47.51 33.47
CA ARG A 676 4.89 -46.08 33.48
C ARG A 676 5.66 -45.31 32.44
N LEU A 677 6.95 -45.57 32.34
CA LEU A 677 7.81 -44.95 31.33
C LEU A 677 7.30 -45.26 29.92
N SER A 678 6.91 -46.52 29.67
CA SER A 678 6.37 -46.92 28.37
C SER A 678 5.03 -46.26 28.07
N GLY A 679 4.14 -46.18 29.06
CA GLY A 679 2.85 -45.50 28.97
C GLY A 679 2.95 -44.00 28.68
N VAL A 680 3.85 -43.28 29.36
CA VAL A 680 4.06 -41.83 29.15
C VAL A 680 4.62 -41.55 27.75
N PHE A 681 5.61 -42.33 27.28
CA PHE A 681 6.10 -42.21 25.90
C PHE A 681 5.01 -42.53 24.88
N GLY A 682 4.20 -43.57 25.11
CA GLY A 682 3.08 -43.93 24.24
C GLY A 682 2.06 -42.81 24.10
N ALA A 683 1.72 -42.15 25.21
CA ALA A 683 0.80 -41.01 25.22
C ALA A 683 1.35 -39.80 24.44
N LEU A 684 2.64 -39.45 24.64
CA LEU A 684 3.28 -38.31 23.97
C LEU A 684 3.52 -38.54 22.47
N LEU A 685 3.85 -39.77 22.07
CA LEU A 685 4.00 -40.14 20.66
C LEU A 685 2.64 -40.18 19.93
N ALA A 686 1.55 -40.39 20.66
CA ALA A 686 0.19 -40.32 20.13
C ALA A 686 -0.42 -38.90 20.13
N ASP A 687 0.33 -37.88 20.57
CA ASP A 687 -0.15 -36.50 20.63
C ASP A 687 -0.46 -35.93 19.22
N LYS A 688 -1.44 -35.03 19.15
CA LYS A 688 -1.90 -34.38 17.91
C LYS A 688 -1.11 -33.12 17.57
N SER A 689 -0.45 -32.48 18.54
CA SER A 689 0.39 -31.29 18.31
C SER A 689 1.62 -31.69 17.51
N TRP A 690 1.82 -31.08 16.33
CA TRP A 690 2.94 -31.41 15.45
C TRP A 690 4.30 -31.15 16.10
N LEU A 691 4.42 -30.09 16.90
CA LEU A 691 5.65 -29.69 17.58
C LEU A 691 6.01 -30.70 18.67
N LEU A 692 5.03 -31.07 19.50
CA LEU A 692 5.21 -32.09 20.54
C LEU A 692 5.50 -33.45 19.93
N HIS A 693 4.81 -33.82 18.85
CA HIS A 693 5.04 -35.08 18.16
C HIS A 693 6.47 -35.17 17.61
N GLN A 694 6.97 -34.12 16.97
CA GLN A 694 8.35 -34.06 16.46
C GLN A 694 9.39 -34.20 17.59
N HIS A 695 9.22 -33.47 18.68
CA HIS A 695 10.12 -33.57 19.83
C HIS A 695 9.98 -34.90 20.58
N ALA A 696 8.80 -35.51 20.59
CA ALA A 696 8.57 -36.84 21.14
C ALA A 696 9.32 -37.91 20.35
N LEU A 697 9.32 -37.82 19.01
CA LEU A 697 10.10 -38.68 18.13
C LEU A 697 11.61 -38.57 18.39
N GLU A 698 12.11 -37.34 18.53
CA GLU A 698 13.52 -37.07 18.85
C GLU A 698 13.91 -37.64 20.22
N ALA A 699 13.11 -37.35 21.26
CA ALA A 699 13.34 -37.81 22.62
C ALA A 699 13.25 -39.35 22.74
N PHE A 700 12.28 -39.97 22.06
CA PHE A 700 12.11 -41.41 22.03
C PHE A 700 13.25 -42.10 21.28
N SER A 701 13.68 -41.57 20.14
CA SER A 701 14.84 -42.07 19.38
C SER A 701 16.12 -42.01 20.22
N TYR A 702 16.33 -40.90 20.93
CA TYR A 702 17.45 -40.76 21.85
C TYR A 702 17.39 -41.76 23.01
N PHE A 703 16.21 -41.96 23.61
CA PHE A 703 16.01 -42.94 24.67
C PHE A 703 16.28 -44.37 24.17
N ALA A 704 15.68 -44.76 23.04
CA ALA A 704 15.80 -46.07 22.44
C ALA A 704 17.25 -46.41 22.07
N GLY A 705 18.03 -45.42 21.61
CA GLY A 705 19.45 -45.61 21.28
C GLY A 705 20.38 -45.76 22.48
N ASN A 706 19.93 -45.45 23.70
CA ASN A 706 20.78 -45.45 24.91
C ASN A 706 20.30 -46.39 26.03
N THR A 707 19.07 -46.90 25.95
CA THR A 707 18.45 -47.72 27.02
C THR A 707 18.88 -49.18 27.00
N ASN A 708 19.02 -49.77 28.18
CA ASN A 708 19.21 -51.22 28.37
C ASN A 708 17.89 -51.96 28.63
N HIS A 709 16.76 -51.24 28.70
CA HIS A 709 15.43 -51.78 28.99
C HIS A 709 14.59 -51.79 27.71
N GLU A 710 14.84 -52.76 26.83
CA GLU A 710 14.17 -52.88 25.51
C GLU A 710 12.65 -53.06 25.62
N GLU A 711 12.16 -53.61 26.74
CA GLU A 711 10.73 -53.77 26.99
C GLU A 711 9.97 -52.43 26.92
N VAL A 712 10.59 -51.32 27.34
CA VAL A 712 9.99 -49.98 27.28
C VAL A 712 9.73 -49.57 25.83
N ILE A 713 10.68 -49.87 24.93
CA ILE A 713 10.56 -49.57 23.49
C ILE A 713 9.38 -50.33 22.90
N SER A 714 9.29 -51.63 23.20
CA SER A 714 8.22 -52.49 22.67
C SER A 714 6.84 -52.08 23.19
N GLN A 715 6.74 -51.70 24.48
CA GLN A 715 5.48 -51.33 25.13
C GLN A 715 5.00 -49.92 24.73
N SER A 716 5.92 -48.99 24.45
CA SER A 716 5.56 -47.64 23.96
C SER A 716 4.98 -47.64 22.54
N LEU A 717 5.26 -48.68 21.74
CA LEU A 717 4.83 -48.80 20.34
C LEU A 717 3.67 -49.80 20.16
N CYS A 718 2.88 -50.06 21.20
CA CYS A 718 1.72 -50.97 21.16
C CYS A 718 0.62 -50.52 20.18
N VAL A 719 0.57 -49.24 19.80
CA VAL A 719 -0.42 -48.69 18.86
C VAL A 719 0.17 -48.65 17.45
N ASP A 720 -0.47 -49.33 16.49
CA ASP A 720 0.04 -49.47 15.11
C ASP A 720 0.24 -48.13 14.38
N GLU A 721 -0.63 -47.14 14.63
CA GLU A 721 -0.49 -45.80 14.05
C GLU A 721 0.79 -45.10 14.54
N THR A 722 1.04 -45.14 15.85
CA THR A 722 2.23 -44.57 16.49
C THR A 722 3.50 -45.28 16.00
N LYS A 723 3.46 -46.60 15.92
CA LYS A 723 4.55 -47.43 15.40
C LYS A 723 4.91 -47.05 13.96
N THR A 724 3.91 -46.84 13.11
CA THR A 724 4.11 -46.43 11.70
C THR A 724 4.78 -45.06 11.61
N LYS A 725 4.34 -44.08 12.42
CA LYS A 725 4.95 -42.73 12.46
C LYS A 725 6.41 -42.76 12.91
N VAL A 726 6.73 -43.55 13.95
CA VAL A 726 8.10 -43.73 14.44
C VAL A 726 8.99 -44.41 13.39
N ILE A 727 8.49 -45.43 12.69
CA ILE A 727 9.22 -46.09 11.60
C ILE A 727 9.49 -45.12 10.45
N ASN A 728 8.52 -44.31 10.04
CA ASN A 728 8.71 -43.30 8.99
C ASN A 728 9.77 -42.26 9.37
N TYR A 729 9.77 -41.81 10.62
CA TYR A 729 10.77 -40.90 11.15
C TYR A 729 12.19 -41.51 11.12
N LEU A 730 12.35 -42.74 11.64
CA LEU A 730 13.65 -43.42 11.68
C LEU A 730 14.19 -43.78 10.28
N SER A 731 13.29 -44.10 9.34
CA SER A 731 13.63 -44.39 7.95
C SER A 731 13.89 -43.13 7.10
N LYS A 732 13.78 -41.93 7.68
CA LYS A 732 13.89 -40.62 6.99
C LYS A 732 12.98 -40.52 5.76
N VAL A 733 11.86 -41.24 5.75
CA VAL A 733 10.89 -41.16 4.67
C VAL A 733 10.16 -39.83 4.81
N VAL A 734 10.37 -38.93 3.85
CA VAL A 734 9.70 -37.63 3.79
C VAL A 734 8.21 -37.88 3.54
N VAL A 735 7.39 -37.66 4.56
CA VAL A 735 5.93 -37.62 4.42
C VAL A 735 5.53 -36.16 4.30
N ASP A 736 4.90 -35.80 3.17
CA ASP A 736 4.33 -34.47 2.92
C ASP A 736 3.26 -34.13 3.97
N ILE A 737 3.62 -33.30 4.94
CA ILE A 737 2.70 -32.62 5.86
C ILE A 737 3.18 -31.16 5.96
N PRO A 738 2.28 -30.14 6.02
CA PRO A 738 2.66 -28.74 5.91
C PRO A 738 3.38 -28.29 7.19
N SER A 739 4.71 -28.27 7.17
CA SER A 739 5.52 -27.63 8.19
C SER A 739 5.70 -26.14 7.86
N PRO A 740 5.53 -25.20 8.81
CA PRO A 740 6.11 -23.88 8.65
C PRO A 740 7.63 -24.07 8.59
N LYS A 741 8.21 -23.66 7.47
CA LYS A 741 9.65 -23.69 7.23
C LYS A 741 10.35 -23.14 8.47
N ARG A 742 11.13 -23.99 9.18
CA ARG A 742 12.30 -23.48 9.92
C ARG A 742 13.00 -22.55 8.94
N ALA A 743 13.38 -21.36 9.40
CA ALA A 743 14.25 -20.47 8.64
C ALA A 743 15.34 -21.34 8.02
N ARG A 744 15.24 -21.54 6.70
CA ARG A 744 16.39 -21.96 5.92
C ARG A 744 17.35 -20.81 6.15
N GLN A 745 18.39 -21.03 6.94
CA GLN A 745 19.69 -20.57 6.49
C GLN A 745 19.80 -21.18 5.09
N GLU A 746 19.47 -20.39 4.07
CA GLU A 746 20.06 -20.61 2.77
C GLU A 746 21.56 -20.53 3.06
N THR A 747 22.18 -21.69 3.26
CA THR A 747 23.62 -21.79 3.28
C THR A 747 24.01 -21.36 1.88
N ASN A 748 24.38 -20.08 1.77
CA ASN A 748 25.01 -19.51 0.61
C ASN A 748 26.07 -20.53 0.18
N ALA A 749 26.06 -20.97 -1.07
CA ALA A 749 26.91 -22.08 -1.51
C ALA A 749 28.38 -21.80 -1.13
N GLU A 750 28.79 -20.52 -1.18
CA GLU A 750 30.08 -20.04 -0.68
C GLU A 750 30.35 -20.32 0.80
N GLU A 751 29.40 -20.10 1.71
CA GLU A 751 29.59 -20.37 3.14
C GLU A 751 29.71 -21.87 3.44
N GLU A 752 29.07 -22.72 2.63
CA GLU A 752 29.22 -24.16 2.75
C GLU A 752 30.58 -24.63 2.25
N TYR A 753 31.06 -24.10 1.10
CA TYR A 753 32.42 -24.32 0.64
C TYR A 753 33.46 -23.84 1.66
N ASP A 754 33.30 -22.62 2.20
CA ASP A 754 34.24 -22.05 3.17
C ASP A 754 34.27 -22.87 4.48
N ARG A 755 33.12 -23.30 4.98
CA ARG A 755 33.02 -24.18 6.15
C ARG A 755 33.74 -25.52 5.94
N HIS A 756 33.58 -26.14 4.77
CA HIS A 756 34.23 -27.41 4.45
C HIS A 756 35.75 -27.24 4.30
N ILE A 757 36.22 -26.16 3.66
CA ILE A 757 37.64 -25.84 3.54
C ILE A 757 38.25 -25.54 4.92
N GLN A 758 37.58 -24.75 5.76
CA GLN A 758 38.05 -24.42 7.10
C GLN A 758 38.17 -25.66 7.99
N THR A 759 37.22 -26.59 7.87
CA THR A 759 37.25 -27.88 8.59
C THR A 759 38.43 -28.74 8.11
N ALA A 760 38.68 -28.80 6.80
CA ALA A 760 39.80 -29.54 6.22
C ALA A 760 41.16 -28.93 6.64
N GLN A 761 41.29 -27.59 6.61
CA GLN A 761 42.50 -26.89 7.05
C GLN A 761 42.80 -27.14 8.53
N ASN A 762 41.78 -27.04 9.40
CA ASN A 762 41.95 -27.28 10.83
C ASN A 762 42.37 -28.73 11.11
N SER A 763 41.79 -29.69 10.38
CA SER A 763 42.14 -31.11 10.49
C SER A 763 43.59 -31.37 10.04
N LEU A 764 44.05 -30.73 8.95
CA LEU A 764 45.43 -30.83 8.48
C LEU A 764 46.43 -30.17 9.44
N LYS A 765 46.08 -29.02 10.04
CA LYS A 765 46.90 -28.35 11.07
C LYS A 765 47.02 -29.24 12.32
N ALA A 766 45.94 -29.87 12.77
CA ALA A 766 45.98 -30.82 13.87
C ALA A 766 46.86 -32.05 13.55
N LEU A 767 46.79 -32.54 12.32
CA LEU A 767 47.63 -33.65 11.86
C LEU A 767 49.12 -33.26 11.76
N HIS A 768 49.43 -32.03 11.32
CA HIS A 768 50.79 -31.47 11.34
C HIS A 768 51.33 -31.38 12.77
N ALA A 769 50.53 -30.86 13.71
CA ALA A 769 50.91 -30.78 15.12
C ALA A 769 51.15 -32.18 15.74
N LEU A 770 50.42 -33.21 15.31
CA LEU A 770 50.65 -34.60 15.73
C LEU A 770 51.94 -35.19 15.14
N VAL A 771 52.35 -34.78 13.95
CA VAL A 771 53.62 -35.20 13.32
C VAL A 771 54.81 -34.45 13.94
N GLU A 772 54.68 -33.15 14.21
CA GLU A 772 55.72 -32.35 14.88
C GLU A 772 55.90 -32.72 16.36
N SER A 773 54.80 -32.93 17.11
CA SER A 773 54.90 -33.31 18.54
C SER A 773 55.53 -34.70 18.73
N LYS A 774 55.42 -35.60 17.74
CA LYS A 774 56.08 -36.91 17.76
C LYS A 774 57.54 -36.88 17.29
N ALA A 775 58.05 -35.76 16.78
CA ALA A 775 59.48 -35.62 16.45
C ALA A 775 60.40 -35.72 17.68
N ASN A 776 59.86 -35.56 18.89
CA ASN A 776 60.58 -35.70 20.17
C ASN A 776 60.48 -37.10 20.79
N THR A 777 59.89 -38.07 20.10
CA THR A 777 59.79 -39.48 20.53
C THR A 777 60.26 -40.40 19.41
N THR A 778 61.05 -41.43 19.72
CA THR A 778 61.72 -42.35 18.78
C THR A 778 60.79 -43.26 17.94
N ALA A 779 59.49 -42.99 17.89
CA ALA A 779 58.52 -43.76 17.10
C ALA A 779 58.25 -43.08 15.75
N PRO A 780 58.56 -43.72 14.60
CA PRO A 780 58.31 -43.14 13.28
C PRO A 780 56.80 -42.98 13.02
N PRO A 781 56.39 -41.99 12.19
CA PRO A 781 55.00 -41.84 11.80
C PRO A 781 54.50 -43.10 11.07
N PRO A 782 53.19 -43.42 11.14
CA PRO A 782 52.64 -44.62 10.52
C PRO A 782 52.95 -44.67 9.01
N THR A 783 53.44 -45.82 8.52
CA THR A 783 53.86 -45.98 7.11
C THR A 783 52.73 -45.73 6.10
N TRP A 784 51.49 -45.97 6.49
CA TRP A 784 50.30 -45.69 5.68
C TRP A 784 49.96 -44.19 5.57
N LEU A 785 50.45 -43.36 6.48
CA LEU A 785 50.12 -41.93 6.52
C LEU A 785 50.58 -41.21 5.26
N LYS A 786 51.78 -41.54 4.77
CA LYS A 786 52.34 -40.98 3.54
C LYS A 786 51.47 -41.33 2.32
N ALA A 787 51.00 -42.58 2.23
CA ALA A 787 50.12 -43.00 1.14
C ALA A 787 48.75 -42.30 1.19
N LYS A 788 48.19 -42.08 2.39
CA LYS A 788 46.92 -41.35 2.56
C LYS A 788 47.04 -39.86 2.26
N LEU A 789 48.15 -39.22 2.63
CA LEU A 789 48.44 -37.83 2.26
C LEU A 789 48.61 -37.67 0.74
N GLN A 790 49.24 -38.63 0.06
CA GLN A 790 49.34 -38.64 -1.40
C GLN A 790 47.97 -38.82 -2.09
N GLN A 791 47.09 -39.67 -1.56
CA GLN A 791 45.70 -39.77 -2.04
C GLN A 791 44.95 -38.43 -1.88
N LEU A 792 45.11 -37.78 -0.72
CA LEU A 792 44.47 -36.49 -0.44
C LEU A 792 44.99 -35.37 -1.37
N MET A 793 46.30 -35.33 -1.62
CA MET A 793 46.91 -34.39 -2.59
C MET A 793 46.39 -34.63 -4.02
N THR A 794 46.13 -35.89 -4.39
CA THR A 794 45.58 -36.23 -5.71
C THR A 794 44.15 -35.69 -5.84
N LEU A 795 43.33 -35.87 -4.80
CA LEU A 795 41.96 -35.36 -4.75
C LEU A 795 41.89 -33.83 -4.82
N ILE A 796 42.78 -33.14 -4.09
CA ILE A 796 42.89 -31.67 -4.15
C ILE A 796 43.27 -31.21 -5.56
N ARG A 797 44.16 -31.96 -6.24
CA ARG A 797 44.57 -31.66 -7.62
C ARG A 797 43.45 -31.90 -8.64
N GLU A 798 42.61 -32.90 -8.42
CA GLU A 798 41.43 -33.16 -9.28
C GLU A 798 40.42 -32.02 -9.16
N ILE A 799 40.08 -31.59 -7.93
CA ILE A 799 39.17 -30.48 -7.65
C ILE A 799 39.66 -29.16 -8.29
N THR A 800 40.97 -28.90 -8.21
CA THR A 800 41.57 -27.69 -8.83
C THR A 800 41.68 -27.78 -10.37
N SER A 801 41.64 -28.98 -10.96
CA SER A 801 41.64 -29.16 -12.41
C SER A 801 40.24 -29.08 -13.04
N GLU A 802 39.17 -29.41 -12.30
CA GLU A 802 37.79 -29.31 -12.79
C GLU A 802 37.32 -27.85 -12.97
N GLN A 803 37.85 -26.90 -12.19
CA GLN A 803 37.55 -25.47 -12.35
C GLN A 803 38.07 -24.87 -13.67
N VAL A 804 39.04 -25.50 -14.35
CA VAL A 804 39.55 -25.02 -15.65
C VAL A 804 38.64 -25.43 -16.82
N LYS A 805 37.72 -26.38 -16.64
CA LYS A 805 36.77 -26.80 -17.69
C LYS A 805 35.48 -25.98 -17.77
N HIS A 806 35.17 -25.16 -16.76
CA HIS A 806 33.96 -24.33 -16.72
C HIS A 806 34.20 -22.85 -17.08
N LEU A 807 35.41 -22.50 -17.55
CA LEU A 807 35.79 -21.17 -18.02
C LEU A 807 36.19 -21.14 -19.51
N TYR A 808 35.74 -22.12 -20.30
CA TYR A 808 35.77 -22.12 -21.77
C TYR A 808 34.40 -22.41 -22.38
#